data_AF-A0A314Y975-F1
#
_entry.id   AF-A0A314Y975-F1
#
_cell.length_a   1.000
_cell.length_b   1.000
_cell.length_c   1.000
_cell.angle_alpha   90.00
_cell.angle_beta   90.00
_cell.angle_gamma   90.00
#
_symmetry.space_group_name_H-M   'P 1'
#
loop_
_entity.id
_entity.type
_entity.pdbx_description
1 polymer ?
#
loop_
_entity_poly.entity_id
_entity_poly.type
_entity_poly.pdbx_seq_one_letter_code
_entity_poly.pdbx_strand_id
1 'polypeptide(L)'
;MEPNNISALEILESVKKVMNEKGIVLMRKKLDKEVVTKTIEQEKVVTKHVEEEKVVMKHVKEEKVVTKTVKLVFGEDIRWAQLPLNCSMRLVRGIVRDRFPGLKGVLVKYRDQEGDLVTITTTDELRIAESSCDMQGSLRLFIAEVSPDQEPIYEGLSDEELSKEDREPSNVVENGDGEKDREVEKRFTSVEDWIIQFARLFKNHVGFDSDAYLDLHELGVKLYSEAMEDTVTIEDAQELFDIAANKFQEMAALALFNWGNVHMSKARKRVSFPEDASRDSIIEQIKAGYDWAQKEYKKAEGRYEEAVKIKPDFYEGYLALGQQQFDLAKLCWYYAVGSKIELETEPSSEVLQLYNKAEDSMEKGMLMWEEIEERRLNGLAKEDKYKAQLQKLGLDGLFKEVSADEAAEQAANMKSQIYLLWGTVLYERSVVEYKLGLPSWEECLEVSVEKFELCGASPTDIAVMMKNHCSNETALEGLGFKIDEIIQAWNEMYDAKRWQFGVPSFRLEPLLRRRVALVQLSQAVWLHRSFLLSMDFCVQVQLLVCFGSKRKVFRSVLNLSVCDWVAKSQVSVPSHLHPPKFHLWRKPEEHRMLVPARKLSEELEGWLRESGLTKSPDVRGVIAPHAGYSYSGRAAAYAFGNIDPTNITRVFLLGPSHHYYTPKCALSTATVYKTPIGDLTIDLEVIEELKATGKFELMDIRVDEAEHSMEMHLPYLAKVFEGHQVKVVPILVGALKAESEAMYGQLLGKYVDDPQNFFSVSSDFCHWGSRFNYTHYDKKHGAIHKSIEALDRMGMDIIETGNPDAFKEYLLEFDNTICGRHPISVFLHMLKNCSTSIKINFLRYEQSSQCRTMRDSSVSYASAAAKVDA
;
A
#
# COMPACT_ATOMS: atom_id res chain seq x y z
N MET A 1 -28.94 -33.68 -46.20
CA MET A 1 -28.09 -34.54 -45.36
C MET A 1 -27.01 -33.65 -44.78
N GLU A 2 -27.32 -33.03 -43.65
CA GLU A 2 -26.33 -32.46 -42.74
C GLU A 2 -25.78 -33.61 -41.88
N PRO A 3 -24.52 -33.51 -41.42
CA PRO A 3 -24.15 -34.10 -40.15
C PRO A 3 -23.59 -33.05 -39.18
N ASN A 4 -24.29 -32.95 -38.05
CA ASN A 4 -23.80 -32.72 -36.69
C ASN A 4 -23.21 -31.34 -36.34
N ASN A 5 -24.09 -30.34 -36.25
CA ASN A 5 -23.96 -29.28 -35.25
C ASN A 5 -24.34 -29.88 -33.87
N ILE A 6 -23.36 -30.02 -32.97
CA ILE A 6 -23.63 -30.36 -31.56
C ILE A 6 -23.29 -29.11 -30.73
N SER A 7 -24.28 -28.64 -29.98
CA SER A 7 -24.19 -27.46 -29.10
C SER A 7 -23.47 -27.79 -27.79
N ALA A 8 -22.88 -26.78 -27.14
CA ALA A 8 -22.17 -26.93 -25.86
C ALA A 8 -23.03 -27.55 -24.73
N LEU A 9 -24.35 -27.40 -24.82
CA LEU A 9 -25.32 -28.03 -23.91
C LEU A 9 -25.42 -29.55 -24.13
N GLU A 10 -25.32 -30.02 -25.38
CA GLU A 10 -25.37 -31.45 -25.73
C GLU A 10 -24.06 -32.18 -25.40
N ILE A 11 -22.93 -31.47 -25.42
CA ILE A 11 -21.64 -31.99 -24.92
C ILE A 11 -21.70 -32.14 -23.39
N LEU A 12 -22.22 -31.14 -22.68
CA LEU A 12 -22.42 -31.20 -21.22
C LEU A 12 -23.39 -32.34 -20.81
N GLU A 13 -24.43 -32.58 -21.60
CA GLU A 13 -25.36 -33.70 -21.40
C GLU A 13 -24.72 -35.06 -21.71
N SER A 14 -23.89 -35.15 -22.76
CA SER A 14 -23.15 -36.36 -23.10
C SER A 14 -22.13 -36.72 -22.03
N VAL A 15 -21.47 -35.73 -21.44
CA VAL A 15 -20.54 -35.91 -20.31
C VAL A 15 -21.29 -36.37 -19.05
N LYS A 16 -22.43 -35.74 -18.71
CA LYS A 16 -23.28 -36.18 -17.59
C LYS A 16 -23.79 -37.61 -17.76
N LYS A 17 -24.04 -38.04 -19.00
CA LYS A 17 -24.46 -39.40 -19.32
C LYS A 17 -23.33 -40.41 -19.10
N VAL A 18 -22.11 -40.08 -19.54
CA VAL A 18 -20.91 -40.92 -19.32
C VAL A 18 -20.55 -41.02 -17.83
N MET A 19 -20.75 -39.96 -17.05
CA MET A 19 -20.55 -39.97 -15.59
C MET A 19 -21.50 -40.94 -14.87
N ASN A 20 -22.76 -41.02 -15.31
CA ASN A 20 -23.74 -41.98 -14.79
C ASN A 20 -23.46 -43.42 -15.25
N GLU A 21 -22.97 -43.61 -16.47
CA GLU A 21 -22.59 -44.93 -17.01
C GLU A 21 -21.33 -45.51 -16.36
N LYS A 22 -20.43 -44.66 -15.84
CA LYS A 22 -19.22 -45.05 -15.09
C LYS A 22 -19.42 -45.14 -13.56
N GLY A 23 -20.64 -44.93 -13.05
CA GLY A 23 -20.97 -45.15 -11.64
C GLY A 23 -20.43 -44.11 -10.65
N ILE A 24 -20.07 -42.90 -11.11
CA ILE A 24 -19.55 -41.83 -10.25
C ILE A 24 -20.72 -41.06 -9.63
N VAL A 25 -20.98 -41.30 -8.34
CA VAL A 25 -22.11 -40.70 -7.60
C VAL A 25 -21.68 -39.40 -6.91
N LEU A 26 -22.36 -38.30 -7.25
CA LEU A 26 -22.25 -37.00 -6.58
C LEU A 26 -22.84 -37.08 -5.15
N MET A 27 -22.00 -37.17 -4.11
CA MET A 27 -22.47 -37.12 -2.72
C MET A 27 -22.83 -35.67 -2.33
N ARG A 28 -24.12 -35.32 -2.47
CA ARG A 28 -24.70 -34.08 -1.93
C ARG A 28 -25.23 -34.35 -0.52
N LYS A 29 -24.50 -33.95 0.53
CA LYS A 29 -25.08 -33.87 1.89
C LYS A 29 -26.05 -32.67 1.93
N LYS A 30 -27.33 -32.95 2.16
CA LYS A 30 -28.39 -31.95 2.44
C LYS A 30 -28.21 -31.41 3.86
N LEU A 31 -28.34 -30.09 4.03
CA LEU A 31 -28.75 -29.48 5.30
C LEU A 31 -30.21 -29.04 5.15
N ASP A 32 -31.07 -29.54 6.04
CA ASP A 32 -32.51 -29.34 6.03
C ASP A 32 -32.92 -27.91 6.43
N LYS A 33 -33.95 -27.38 5.75
CA LYS A 33 -34.79 -26.28 6.23
C LYS A 33 -36.17 -26.85 6.50
N GLU A 34 -36.59 -26.83 7.76
CA GLU A 34 -37.98 -27.00 8.15
C GLU A 34 -38.47 -25.71 8.85
N VAL A 35 -39.79 -25.48 8.80
CA VAL A 35 -40.57 -24.38 9.42
C VAL A 35 -40.58 -23.09 8.56
N VAL A 36 -41.63 -22.66 7.84
CA VAL A 36 -43.08 -22.67 8.08
C VAL A 36 -43.85 -22.72 6.74
N THR A 37 -44.72 -23.71 6.60
CA THR A 37 -45.91 -23.68 5.72
C THR A 37 -47.08 -23.03 6.44
N LYS A 38 -47.80 -22.11 5.76
CA LYS A 38 -49.24 -21.73 5.88
C LYS A 38 -49.39 -20.35 5.21
N THR A 39 -50.28 -20.03 4.27
CA THR A 39 -51.41 -20.69 3.62
C THR A 39 -51.70 -19.81 2.39
N ILE A 40 -51.88 -20.38 1.20
CA ILE A 40 -52.55 -19.71 0.08
C ILE A 40 -54.02 -20.12 0.17
N GLU A 41 -54.95 -19.16 0.19
CA GLU A 41 -56.26 -19.31 -0.46
C GLU A 41 -57.10 -18.01 -0.44
N GLN A 42 -57.91 -17.85 -1.50
CA GLN A 42 -59.01 -16.90 -1.75
C GLN A 42 -58.62 -15.51 -2.28
N GLU A 43 -59.31 -14.88 -3.25
CA GLU A 43 -60.17 -15.27 -4.36
C GLU A 43 -60.42 -13.96 -5.18
N LYS A 44 -60.83 -14.09 -6.44
CA LYS A 44 -61.13 -12.99 -7.40
C LYS A 44 -62.36 -12.15 -7.03
N VAL A 45 -62.50 -10.92 -7.58
CA VAL A 45 -63.72 -10.21 -8.13
C VAL A 45 -63.34 -8.73 -8.45
N VAL A 46 -63.21 -8.25 -9.71
CA VAL A 46 -64.19 -7.53 -10.61
C VAL A 46 -64.82 -6.28 -9.92
N THR A 47 -64.73 -4.99 -10.36
CA THR A 47 -65.28 -4.35 -11.58
C THR A 47 -65.00 -2.81 -11.63
N LYS A 48 -65.00 -2.27 -12.85
CA LYS A 48 -65.13 -0.89 -13.39
C LYS A 48 -65.81 0.23 -12.56
N HIS A 49 -65.37 1.50 -12.75
CA HIS A 49 -66.13 2.58 -13.43
C HIS A 49 -65.27 3.83 -13.77
N VAL A 50 -65.68 4.53 -14.83
CA VAL A 50 -65.06 5.66 -15.56
C VAL A 50 -65.93 6.93 -15.36
N GLU A 51 -65.37 8.12 -15.67
CA GLU A 51 -65.96 9.41 -16.14
C GLU A 51 -65.60 10.63 -15.25
N GLU A 52 -64.72 11.53 -15.72
CA GLU A 52 -64.97 12.82 -16.43
C GLU A 52 -65.21 13.96 -15.41
N GLU A 53 -64.77 15.22 -15.47
CA GLU A 53 -64.08 16.11 -16.41
C GLU A 53 -63.92 17.46 -15.64
N LYS A 54 -62.80 18.20 -15.73
CA LYS A 54 -62.73 19.65 -16.11
C LYS A 54 -61.47 20.40 -15.66
N VAL A 55 -60.81 20.85 -16.72
CA VAL A 55 -59.76 21.84 -16.97
C VAL A 55 -59.78 23.12 -16.11
N VAL A 56 -58.60 23.55 -15.63
CA VAL A 56 -58.10 24.93 -15.80
C VAL A 56 -56.59 24.89 -16.07
N MET A 57 -56.20 25.23 -17.31
CA MET A 57 -54.82 25.47 -17.72
C MET A 57 -54.29 26.75 -17.07
N LYS A 58 -53.13 26.66 -16.41
CA LYS A 58 -52.16 27.75 -16.39
C LYS A 58 -51.03 27.36 -17.33
N HIS A 59 -50.89 28.11 -18.41
CA HIS A 59 -49.74 28.04 -19.30
C HIS A 59 -48.46 28.28 -18.50
N VAL A 60 -47.68 27.22 -18.30
CA VAL A 60 -46.23 27.31 -18.20
C VAL A 60 -45.71 26.65 -19.47
N LYS A 61 -44.87 27.35 -20.23
CA LYS A 61 -44.21 26.80 -21.42
C LYS A 61 -43.52 25.50 -21.01
N GLU A 62 -43.99 24.35 -21.48
CA GLU A 62 -43.21 23.12 -21.45
C GLU A 62 -42.05 23.30 -22.42
N GLU A 63 -40.88 23.63 -21.89
CA GLU A 63 -39.64 23.32 -22.56
C GLU A 63 -39.58 21.78 -22.70
N LYS A 64 -39.52 21.27 -23.94
CA LYS A 64 -39.24 19.86 -24.19
C LYS A 64 -37.89 19.53 -23.54
N VAL A 65 -37.92 18.94 -22.35
CA VAL A 65 -36.72 18.46 -21.66
C VAL A 65 -36.20 17.26 -22.46
N VAL A 66 -35.13 17.48 -23.21
CA VAL A 66 -34.43 16.41 -23.93
C VAL A 66 -33.89 15.44 -22.89
N THR A 67 -34.24 14.15 -23.00
CA THR A 67 -33.83 13.10 -22.07
C THR A 67 -32.88 12.11 -22.76
N LYS A 68 -31.93 11.57 -22.01
CA LYS A 68 -30.97 10.54 -22.43
C LYS A 68 -31.28 9.23 -21.72
N THR A 69 -31.25 8.12 -22.46
CA THR A 69 -31.45 6.79 -21.90
C THR A 69 -30.17 6.28 -21.24
N VAL A 70 -30.28 5.82 -20.00
CA VAL A 70 -29.16 5.38 -19.15
C VAL A 70 -29.43 3.97 -18.61
N LYS A 71 -28.39 3.14 -18.56
CA LYS A 71 -28.43 1.82 -17.91
C LYS A 71 -27.96 1.95 -16.47
N LEU A 72 -28.78 1.55 -15.52
CA LEU A 72 -28.44 1.41 -14.11
C LEU A 72 -28.11 -0.06 -13.82
N VAL A 73 -26.91 -0.33 -13.33
CA VAL A 73 -26.38 -1.69 -13.13
C VAL A 73 -26.15 -1.93 -11.64
N PHE A 74 -26.95 -2.78 -11.01
CA PHE A 74 -26.81 -3.16 -9.60
C PHE A 74 -26.55 -4.67 -9.50
N GLY A 75 -25.30 -5.06 -9.29
CA GLY A 75 -24.90 -6.47 -9.37
C GLY A 75 -25.22 -7.05 -10.77
N GLU A 76 -26.05 -8.10 -10.81
CA GLU A 76 -26.55 -8.71 -12.05
C GLU A 76 -27.86 -8.07 -12.57
N ASP A 77 -28.52 -7.19 -11.80
CA ASP A 77 -29.78 -6.53 -12.16
C ASP A 77 -29.51 -5.23 -12.94
N ILE A 78 -29.91 -5.20 -14.22
CA ILE A 78 -29.75 -4.04 -15.11
C ILE A 78 -31.11 -3.45 -15.45
N ARG A 79 -31.34 -2.20 -15.06
CA ARG A 79 -32.57 -1.46 -15.33
C ARG A 79 -32.31 -0.22 -16.16
N TRP A 80 -33.26 0.15 -17.00
CA TRP A 80 -33.16 1.33 -17.85
C TRP A 80 -33.91 2.51 -17.24
N ALA A 81 -33.33 3.70 -17.36
CA ALA A 81 -33.91 4.96 -16.90
C ALA A 81 -33.73 6.08 -17.93
N GLN A 82 -34.60 7.09 -17.89
CA GLN A 82 -34.48 8.31 -18.69
C GLN A 82 -34.01 9.44 -17.79
N LEU A 83 -32.88 10.08 -18.13
CA LEU A 83 -32.34 11.23 -17.41
C LEU A 83 -32.49 12.50 -18.25
N PRO A 84 -33.01 13.61 -17.71
CA PRO A 84 -32.91 14.93 -18.35
C PRO A 84 -31.46 15.32 -18.66
N LEU A 85 -31.21 15.94 -19.82
CA LEU A 85 -29.92 16.56 -20.08
C LEU A 85 -29.63 17.61 -19.00
N ASN A 86 -28.40 17.65 -18.51
CA ASN A 86 -27.94 18.52 -17.43
C ASN A 86 -28.65 18.31 -16.08
N CYS A 87 -29.12 17.09 -15.77
CA CYS A 87 -29.70 16.79 -14.46
C CYS A 87 -28.69 16.85 -13.30
N SER A 88 -29.17 17.16 -12.10
CA SER A 88 -28.36 17.14 -10.88
C SER A 88 -28.18 15.72 -10.36
N MET A 89 -27.09 15.48 -9.61
CA MET A 89 -26.85 14.17 -9.00
C MET A 89 -27.96 13.77 -8.01
N ARG A 90 -28.64 14.75 -7.39
CA ARG A 90 -29.83 14.55 -6.57
C ARG A 90 -30.98 13.89 -7.36
N LEU A 91 -31.22 14.31 -8.60
CA LEU A 91 -32.26 13.73 -9.45
C LEU A 91 -31.90 12.30 -9.86
N VAL A 92 -30.63 12.04 -10.17
CA VAL A 92 -30.12 10.70 -10.49
C VAL A 92 -30.31 9.75 -9.31
N ARG A 93 -29.97 10.18 -8.09
CA ARG A 93 -30.20 9.42 -6.85
C ARG A 93 -31.68 9.09 -6.65
N GLY A 94 -32.57 10.06 -6.85
CA GLY A 94 -34.02 9.84 -6.77
C GLY A 94 -34.49 8.76 -7.74
N ILE A 95 -34.04 8.83 -9.00
CA ILE A 95 -34.38 7.85 -10.04
C ILE A 95 -33.82 6.45 -9.71
N VAL A 96 -32.63 6.36 -9.12
CA VAL A 96 -32.04 5.09 -8.66
C VAL A 96 -32.90 4.48 -7.55
N ARG A 97 -33.31 5.27 -6.55
CA ARG A 97 -34.18 4.80 -5.45
C ARG A 97 -35.55 4.33 -5.95
N ASP A 98 -36.13 5.05 -6.90
CA ASP A 98 -37.41 4.66 -7.52
C ASP A 98 -37.29 3.37 -8.34
N ARG A 99 -36.14 3.16 -9.00
CA ARG A 99 -35.89 1.99 -9.84
C ARG A 99 -35.46 0.76 -9.05
N PHE A 100 -34.86 0.94 -7.88
CA PHE A 100 -34.44 -0.13 -6.98
C PHE A 100 -35.03 0.09 -5.57
N PRO A 101 -36.35 -0.09 -5.40
CA PRO A 101 -36.99 0.07 -4.11
C PRO A 101 -36.49 -0.99 -3.12
N GLY A 102 -35.88 -0.56 -2.01
CA GLY A 102 -35.32 -1.42 -0.97
C GLY A 102 -33.86 -1.12 -0.61
N LEU A 103 -33.13 -0.39 -1.46
CA LEU A 103 -31.76 0.03 -1.18
C LEU A 103 -31.73 1.10 -0.09
N LYS A 104 -30.96 0.86 0.99
CA LYS A 104 -30.90 1.78 2.16
C LYS A 104 -30.00 2.99 1.91
N GLY A 105 -28.88 2.81 1.22
CA GLY A 105 -27.97 3.86 0.76
C GLY A 105 -27.32 3.45 -0.56
N VAL A 106 -27.03 4.40 -1.45
CA VAL A 106 -26.54 4.10 -2.81
C VAL A 106 -25.34 4.95 -3.24
N LEU A 107 -24.30 4.29 -3.72
CA LEU A 107 -23.25 4.90 -4.52
C LEU A 107 -23.57 4.73 -5.99
N VAL A 108 -23.49 5.82 -6.75
CA VAL A 108 -23.60 5.81 -8.21
C VAL A 108 -22.21 5.98 -8.78
N LYS A 109 -21.78 5.07 -9.63
CA LYS A 109 -20.43 5.05 -10.24
C LYS A 109 -20.52 5.05 -11.76
N TYR A 110 -19.49 5.52 -12.44
CA TYR A 110 -19.31 5.34 -13.89
C TYR A 110 -17.96 4.69 -14.17
N ARG A 111 -17.79 4.17 -15.38
CA ARG A 111 -16.51 3.64 -15.83
C ARG A 111 -15.77 4.71 -16.63
N ASP A 112 -14.54 5.04 -16.24
CA ASP A 112 -13.71 6.01 -16.97
C ASP A 112 -13.00 5.39 -18.19
N GLN A 113 -12.14 6.16 -18.86
CA GLN A 113 -11.42 5.76 -20.06
C GLN A 113 -10.31 4.72 -19.79
N GLU A 114 -9.87 4.59 -18.54
CA GLU A 114 -8.87 3.62 -18.09
C GLU A 114 -9.52 2.31 -17.65
N GLY A 115 -10.85 2.30 -17.56
CA GLY A 115 -11.67 1.14 -17.24
C GLY A 115 -12.05 1.04 -15.77
N ASP A 116 -11.72 2.04 -14.95
CA ASP A 116 -11.94 2.05 -13.51
C ASP A 116 -13.33 2.56 -13.14
N LEU A 117 -13.91 2.00 -12.06
CA LEU A 117 -15.21 2.42 -11.54
C LEU A 117 -15.06 3.59 -10.56
N VAL A 118 -15.41 4.78 -11.05
CA VAL A 118 -15.31 6.03 -10.30
C VAL A 118 -16.66 6.40 -9.70
N THR A 119 -16.71 6.63 -8.40
CA THR A 119 -17.93 7.10 -7.70
C THR A 119 -18.24 8.54 -8.08
N ILE A 120 -19.47 8.79 -8.50
CA ILE A 120 -20.02 10.11 -8.75
C ILE A 120 -20.56 10.65 -7.43
N THR A 121 -19.89 11.66 -6.89
CA THR A 121 -20.24 12.32 -5.63
C THR A 121 -20.79 13.73 -5.86
N THR A 122 -20.53 14.34 -7.02
CA THR A 122 -21.01 15.69 -7.36
C THR A 122 -21.70 15.73 -8.73
N THR A 123 -22.47 16.81 -8.97
CA THR A 123 -23.09 17.05 -10.28
C THR A 123 -22.04 17.30 -11.38
N ASP A 124 -20.87 17.84 -11.03
CA ASP A 124 -19.78 18.06 -12.00
C ASP A 124 -19.12 16.75 -12.44
N GLU A 125 -18.97 15.79 -11.53
CA GLU A 125 -18.48 14.45 -11.86
C GLU A 125 -19.46 13.70 -12.77
N LEU A 126 -20.77 13.93 -12.60
CA LEU A 126 -21.79 13.42 -13.52
C LEU A 126 -21.60 13.98 -14.95
N ARG A 127 -21.16 15.24 -15.11
CA ARG A 127 -20.86 15.82 -16.44
C ARG A 127 -19.63 15.19 -17.08
N ILE A 128 -18.63 14.82 -16.27
CA ILE A 128 -17.45 14.10 -16.74
C ILE A 128 -17.84 12.68 -17.18
N ALA A 129 -18.70 12.00 -16.41
CA ALA A 129 -19.28 10.72 -16.79
C ALA A 129 -20.12 10.80 -18.08
N GLU A 130 -20.86 11.90 -18.28
CA GLU A 130 -21.67 12.11 -19.48
C GLU A 130 -20.84 12.41 -20.73
N SER A 131 -19.70 13.09 -20.59
CA SER A 131 -18.81 13.52 -21.68
C SER A 131 -17.74 12.48 -22.07
N SER A 132 -17.49 11.50 -21.20
CA SER A 132 -16.58 10.37 -21.48
C SER A 132 -17.19 9.28 -22.37
N CYS A 133 -18.45 9.41 -22.80
CA CYS A 133 -19.09 8.51 -23.75
C CYS A 133 -18.84 8.93 -25.21
N ASP A 134 -18.30 8.03 -26.03
CA ASP A 134 -18.26 8.18 -27.50
C ASP A 134 -19.67 8.35 -28.09
N MET A 135 -19.79 9.10 -29.19
CA MET A 135 -21.04 9.57 -29.81
C MET A 135 -22.07 8.48 -30.23
N GLN A 136 -21.83 7.18 -29.93
CA GLN A 136 -22.76 6.06 -30.18
C GLN A 136 -23.05 5.17 -28.95
N GLY A 137 -22.53 5.48 -27.75
CA GLY A 137 -22.72 4.67 -26.54
C GLY A 137 -23.83 5.16 -25.58
N SER A 138 -24.65 4.25 -25.05
CA SER A 138 -25.59 4.54 -23.94
C SER A 138 -24.82 4.63 -22.61
N LEU A 139 -24.99 5.72 -21.85
CA LEU A 139 -24.36 5.93 -20.54
C LEU A 139 -24.73 4.79 -19.58
N ARG A 140 -23.73 4.21 -18.89
CA ARG A 140 -23.92 3.18 -17.86
C ARG A 140 -23.50 3.72 -16.50
N LEU A 141 -24.42 3.63 -15.53
CA LEU A 141 -24.17 3.97 -14.14
C LEU A 141 -24.26 2.69 -13.30
N PHE A 142 -23.23 2.42 -12.52
CA PHE A 142 -23.12 1.26 -11.66
C PHE A 142 -23.54 1.65 -10.25
N ILE A 143 -24.49 0.92 -9.70
CA ILE A 143 -25.07 1.16 -8.38
C ILE A 143 -24.40 0.18 -7.41
N ALA A 144 -23.95 0.69 -6.27
CA ALA A 144 -23.50 -0.12 -5.15
C ALA A 144 -24.33 0.25 -3.92
N GLU A 145 -24.88 -0.75 -3.24
CA GLU A 145 -25.58 -0.54 -1.98
C GLU A 145 -24.55 -0.32 -0.87
N VAL A 146 -24.83 0.67 -0.04
CA VAL A 146 -24.01 1.02 1.12
C VAL A 146 -24.93 1.32 2.30
N SER A 147 -24.37 1.31 3.50
CA SER A 147 -25.11 1.78 4.67
C SER A 147 -25.40 3.30 4.54
N PRO A 148 -26.50 3.82 5.11
CA PRO A 148 -26.90 5.22 4.92
C PRO A 148 -25.84 6.26 5.36
N ASP A 149 -24.97 5.89 6.31
CA ASP A 149 -23.82 6.68 6.79
C ASP A 149 -22.65 6.75 5.80
N GLN A 150 -22.62 5.86 4.81
CA GLN A 150 -21.62 5.82 3.74
C GLN A 150 -22.15 6.40 2.41
N GLU A 151 -23.43 6.79 2.36
CA GLU A 151 -24.01 7.43 1.17
C GLU A 151 -23.58 8.92 1.10
N PRO A 152 -22.97 9.39 -0.02
CA PRO A 152 -22.54 10.76 -0.16
C PRO A 152 -23.69 11.75 0.01
N ILE A 153 -23.41 12.85 0.72
CA ILE A 153 -24.34 13.97 0.81
C ILE A 153 -24.24 14.76 -0.51
N TYR A 154 -25.10 14.43 -1.46
CA TYR A 154 -25.18 15.15 -2.74
C TYR A 154 -25.71 16.57 -2.49
N GLU A 155 -25.01 17.60 -3.00
CA GLU A 155 -25.28 19.02 -2.75
C GLU A 155 -26.76 19.41 -2.85
N GLY A 156 -27.28 20.10 -1.82
CA GLY A 156 -28.58 20.77 -1.84
C GLY A 156 -29.62 20.32 -0.79
N LEU A 157 -29.21 20.06 0.46
CA LEU A 157 -30.13 19.96 1.60
C LEU A 157 -29.79 21.07 2.61
N SER A 158 -30.76 21.95 2.87
CA SER A 158 -30.82 22.73 4.10
C SER A 158 -31.40 21.85 5.21
N ASP A 159 -30.92 22.04 6.45
CA ASP A 159 -31.20 21.24 7.65
C ASP A 159 -32.68 21.15 8.12
N GLU A 160 -33.66 21.52 7.29
CA GLU A 160 -35.06 21.67 7.72
C GLU A 160 -36.01 20.52 7.33
N GLU A 161 -35.60 19.54 6.50
CA GLU A 161 -36.53 18.46 6.04
C GLU A 161 -36.38 17.10 6.74
N LEU A 162 -35.48 16.94 7.72
CA LEU A 162 -35.38 15.71 8.53
C LEU A 162 -36.27 15.72 9.79
N SER A 163 -37.18 16.68 9.90
CA SER A 163 -38.10 16.81 11.03
C SER A 163 -39.57 16.70 10.60
N LYS A 164 -39.97 15.55 10.06
CA LYS A 164 -41.38 15.09 10.06
C LYS A 164 -41.44 13.61 9.67
N GLU A 165 -42.31 12.89 10.37
CA GLU A 165 -42.64 11.45 10.24
C GLU A 165 -41.57 10.54 10.88
N ASP A 166 -41.73 9.94 12.06
CA ASP A 166 -42.92 9.56 12.85
C ASP A 166 -42.67 9.74 14.35
N ARG A 167 -43.58 10.43 15.04
CA ARG A 167 -43.81 10.28 16.48
C ARG A 167 -45.24 9.82 16.65
N GLU A 168 -45.43 8.71 17.35
CA GLU A 168 -46.51 8.66 18.35
C GLU A 168 -45.98 8.17 19.71
N PRO A 169 -46.58 8.66 20.82
CA PRO A 169 -45.95 8.67 22.13
C PRO A 169 -46.67 7.78 23.15
N SER A 170 -45.95 7.29 24.16
CA SER A 170 -46.58 7.02 25.45
C SER A 170 -45.60 7.15 26.61
N ASN A 171 -45.96 8.09 27.48
CA ASN A 171 -45.39 8.45 28.79
C ASN A 171 -45.19 7.27 29.73
N VAL A 172 -44.13 7.26 30.55
CA VAL A 172 -44.16 7.07 32.02
C VAL A 172 -42.90 7.74 32.64
N VAL A 173 -43.08 8.18 33.89
CA VAL A 173 -42.35 9.15 34.72
C VAL A 173 -41.22 8.52 35.57
N GLU A 174 -40.31 9.40 36.05
CA GLU A 174 -39.57 9.39 37.34
C GLU A 174 -38.10 8.90 37.45
N ASN A 175 -37.24 9.90 37.74
CA ASN A 175 -36.15 9.99 38.73
C ASN A 175 -35.16 8.83 38.97
N GLY A 176 -33.85 9.17 38.99
CA GLY A 176 -32.84 8.42 39.72
C GLY A 176 -31.41 8.73 39.30
N ASP A 177 -30.67 9.37 40.20
CA ASP A 177 -29.23 9.64 40.16
C ASP A 177 -28.38 8.34 40.19
N GLY A 178 -27.16 8.37 39.64
CA GLY A 178 -26.22 7.25 39.74
C GLY A 178 -25.14 7.17 38.64
N GLU A 179 -23.94 7.65 38.96
CA GLU A 179 -22.70 7.37 38.24
C GLU A 179 -22.45 5.85 38.08
N LYS A 180 -22.17 5.39 36.86
CA LYS A 180 -20.94 4.64 36.48
C LYS A 180 -20.96 4.14 35.03
N ASP A 181 -19.80 4.33 34.40
CA ASP A 181 -19.19 3.53 33.34
C ASP A 181 -20.06 3.08 32.16
N ARG A 182 -19.93 3.82 31.04
CA ARG A 182 -19.98 3.23 29.71
C ARG A 182 -18.80 3.72 28.88
N GLU A 183 -17.89 2.78 28.63
CA GLU A 183 -16.94 2.83 27.52
C GLU A 183 -17.70 3.21 26.24
N VAL A 184 -17.44 4.42 25.76
CA VAL A 184 -17.80 4.81 24.41
C VAL A 184 -16.57 4.53 23.56
N GLU A 185 -16.64 3.44 22.81
CA GLU A 185 -15.81 3.13 21.65
C GLU A 185 -15.71 4.39 20.76
N LYS A 186 -14.61 5.13 20.92
CA LYS A 186 -14.30 6.29 20.09
C LYS A 186 -13.71 5.79 18.77
N ARG A 187 -14.55 5.79 17.76
CA ARG A 187 -14.26 5.52 16.34
C ARG A 187 -13.13 6.44 15.85
N PHE A 188 -12.06 5.83 15.34
CA PHE A 188 -10.82 6.46 14.86
C PHE A 188 -11.00 7.26 13.55
N THR A 189 -10.14 8.26 13.36
CA THR A 189 -10.17 9.32 12.32
C THR A 189 -9.35 8.95 11.06
N SER A 190 -9.94 9.08 9.86
CA SER A 190 -9.44 8.54 8.59
C SER A 190 -8.59 9.52 7.75
N VAL A 191 -7.39 9.86 8.23
CA VAL A 191 -6.26 10.31 7.38
C VAL A 191 -5.18 9.24 7.34
N GLU A 192 -5.05 8.47 8.42
CA GLU A 192 -4.14 7.34 8.54
C GLU A 192 -4.62 6.14 7.73
N ASP A 193 -5.93 6.04 7.47
CA ASP A 193 -6.51 4.92 6.75
C ASP A 193 -6.03 4.81 5.31
N TRP A 194 -5.77 5.91 4.58
CA TRP A 194 -5.31 5.76 3.20
C TRP A 194 -3.82 5.41 3.12
N ILE A 195 -2.97 5.87 4.05
CA ILE A 195 -1.55 5.49 4.11
C ILE A 195 -1.45 4.06 4.61
N ILE A 196 -2.26 3.69 5.59
CA ILE A 196 -2.41 2.30 6.02
C ILE A 196 -3.01 1.48 4.89
N GLN A 197 -3.98 1.98 4.12
CA GLN A 197 -4.51 1.30 2.94
C GLN A 197 -3.51 1.28 1.79
N PHE A 198 -2.65 2.26 1.62
CA PHE A 198 -1.62 2.30 0.59
C PHE A 198 -0.45 1.42 0.97
N ALA A 199 -0.01 1.46 2.22
CA ALA A 199 0.95 0.53 2.79
C ALA A 199 0.38 -0.88 2.76
N ARG A 200 -0.91 -1.09 3.10
CA ARG A 200 -1.62 -2.36 2.91
C ARG A 200 -1.73 -2.69 1.42
N LEU A 201 -2.03 -1.78 0.51
CA LEU A 201 -2.14 -2.05 -0.92
C LEU A 201 -0.79 -2.38 -1.54
N PHE A 202 0.27 -1.69 -1.12
CA PHE A 202 1.66 -1.90 -1.50
C PHE A 202 2.17 -3.21 -0.90
N LYS A 203 1.93 -3.45 0.38
CA LYS A 203 2.12 -4.74 1.06
C LYS A 203 1.37 -5.84 0.31
N ASN A 204 0.11 -5.62 -0.09
CA ASN A 204 -0.70 -6.55 -0.86
C ASN A 204 -0.26 -6.70 -2.32
N HIS A 205 0.46 -5.73 -2.88
CA HIS A 205 0.91 -5.72 -4.28
C HIS A 205 2.34 -6.24 -4.44
N VAL A 206 3.16 -6.10 -3.41
CA VAL A 206 4.53 -6.62 -3.30
C VAL A 206 4.56 -7.97 -2.57
N GLY A 207 3.56 -8.22 -1.70
CA GLY A 207 3.39 -9.31 -0.70
C GLY A 207 4.66 -9.67 0.00
N PHE A 208 5.27 -8.60 0.47
CA PHE A 208 6.25 -8.64 1.52
C PHE A 208 5.53 -8.30 2.82
N ASP A 209 5.32 -9.29 3.68
CA ASP A 209 4.81 -9.06 5.04
C ASP A 209 5.98 -8.82 6.00
N SER A 210 6.34 -7.56 6.22
CA SER A 210 7.41 -7.16 7.15
C SER A 210 7.06 -7.49 8.59
N ASP A 211 5.78 -7.39 8.94
CA ASP A 211 5.30 -7.45 10.32
C ASP A 211 5.42 -8.89 10.83
N ALA A 212 5.13 -9.87 9.97
CA ALA A 212 5.37 -11.28 10.24
C ALA A 212 6.78 -11.62 10.76
N TYR A 213 7.83 -10.95 10.24
CA TYR A 213 9.21 -11.21 10.71
C TYR A 213 9.47 -10.61 12.07
N LEU A 214 9.00 -9.38 12.27
CA LEU A 214 9.17 -8.65 13.53
C LEU A 214 8.39 -9.36 14.64
N ASP A 215 7.16 -9.78 14.35
CA ASP A 215 6.31 -10.54 15.26
C ASP A 215 6.97 -11.88 15.65
N LEU A 216 7.47 -12.65 14.67
CA LEU A 216 8.18 -13.92 14.94
C LEU A 216 9.47 -13.71 15.74
N HIS A 217 10.17 -12.61 15.52
CA HIS A 217 11.42 -12.29 16.23
C HIS A 217 11.15 -11.88 17.67
N GLU A 218 10.24 -10.93 17.87
CA GLU A 218 9.84 -10.46 19.19
C GLU A 218 9.29 -11.62 20.03
N LEU A 219 8.42 -12.43 19.44
CA LEU A 219 7.84 -13.60 20.10
C LEU A 219 8.91 -14.63 20.47
N GLY A 220 9.81 -14.98 19.54
CA GLY A 220 10.89 -15.92 19.78
C GLY A 220 11.86 -15.45 20.86
N VAL A 221 12.24 -14.17 20.84
CA VAL A 221 13.14 -13.57 21.84
C VAL A 221 12.46 -13.49 23.20
N LYS A 222 11.18 -13.11 23.27
CA LYS A 222 10.42 -13.02 24.51
C LYS A 222 10.25 -14.39 25.18
N LEU A 223 9.84 -15.41 24.43
CA LEU A 223 9.72 -16.78 24.93
C LEU A 223 11.07 -17.36 25.39
N TYR A 224 12.15 -17.08 24.64
CA TYR A 224 13.49 -17.48 25.03
C TYR A 224 13.95 -16.80 26.33
N SER A 225 13.61 -15.52 26.50
CA SER A 225 13.99 -14.74 27.69
C SER A 225 13.22 -15.21 28.92
N GLU A 226 11.92 -15.47 28.78
CA GLU A 226 11.09 -16.06 29.83
C GLU A 226 11.62 -17.43 30.28
N ALA A 227 11.96 -18.30 29.32
CA ALA A 227 12.55 -19.61 29.60
C ALA A 227 13.93 -19.53 30.30
N MET A 228 14.62 -18.39 30.18
CA MET A 228 15.91 -18.14 30.84
C MET A 228 15.78 -17.48 32.22
N GLU A 229 14.66 -16.79 32.50
CA GLU A 229 14.37 -16.18 33.79
C GLU A 229 13.89 -17.21 34.82
N ASP A 230 13.15 -18.23 34.39
CA ASP A 230 12.83 -19.39 35.22
C ASP A 230 14.05 -20.30 35.38
N THR A 231 14.46 -20.54 36.63
CA THR A 231 15.60 -21.41 36.98
C THR A 231 15.61 -22.72 36.16
N VAL A 232 16.72 -22.98 35.44
CA VAL A 232 17.05 -24.03 34.44
C VAL A 232 16.78 -25.50 34.88
N THR A 233 15.65 -25.81 35.52
CA THR A 233 15.34 -27.15 36.06
C THR A 233 13.87 -27.56 35.98
N ILE A 234 12.97 -26.69 35.50
CA ILE A 234 11.53 -26.99 35.42
C ILE A 234 11.17 -27.45 34.00
N GLU A 235 10.41 -28.54 33.87
CA GLU A 235 10.00 -29.11 32.57
C GLU A 235 9.24 -28.09 31.70
N ASP A 236 8.48 -27.18 32.31
CA ASP A 236 7.74 -26.11 31.62
C ASP A 236 8.67 -25.14 30.84
N ALA A 237 9.94 -24.95 31.26
CA ALA A 237 10.91 -24.11 30.53
C ALA A 237 11.43 -24.77 29.24
N GLN A 238 11.48 -26.12 29.20
CA GLN A 238 11.83 -26.84 27.97
C GLN A 238 10.75 -26.65 26.89
N GLU A 239 9.48 -26.60 27.30
CA GLU A 239 8.38 -26.33 26.37
C GLU A 239 8.50 -24.92 25.76
N LEU A 240 8.89 -23.91 26.54
CA LEU A 240 9.13 -22.55 26.02
C LEU A 240 10.33 -22.50 25.05
N PHE A 241 11.41 -23.24 25.31
CA PHE A 241 12.53 -23.34 24.36
C PHE A 241 12.11 -23.99 23.05
N ASP A 242 11.29 -25.04 23.09
CA ASP A 242 10.77 -25.68 21.88
C ASP A 242 9.87 -24.72 21.09
N ILE A 243 9.02 -23.93 21.76
CA ILE A 243 8.19 -22.90 21.09
C ILE A 243 9.08 -21.82 20.47
N ALA A 244 10.06 -21.30 21.21
CA ALA A 244 10.97 -20.27 20.71
C ALA A 244 11.80 -20.79 19.51
N ALA A 245 12.34 -22.01 19.60
CA ALA A 245 13.07 -22.65 18.52
C ALA A 245 12.20 -22.82 17.25
N ASN A 246 10.94 -23.27 17.42
CA ASN A 246 9.99 -23.37 16.32
C ASN A 246 9.71 -22.00 15.66
N LYS A 247 9.63 -20.91 16.44
CA LYS A 247 9.41 -19.55 15.89
C LYS A 247 10.62 -19.00 15.14
N PHE A 248 11.83 -19.27 15.61
CA PHE A 248 13.05 -18.94 14.85
C PHE A 248 13.21 -19.80 13.59
N GLN A 249 12.82 -21.08 13.64
CA GLN A 249 12.80 -21.97 12.47
C GLN A 249 11.79 -21.48 11.41
N GLU A 250 10.61 -21.03 11.84
CA GLU A 250 9.59 -20.42 10.98
C GLU A 250 10.10 -19.12 10.32
N MET A 251 10.76 -18.25 11.09
CA MET A 251 11.38 -17.04 10.56
C MET A 251 12.48 -17.33 9.54
N ALA A 252 13.33 -18.33 9.81
CA ALA A 252 14.41 -18.72 8.89
C ALA A 252 13.85 -19.27 7.57
N ALA A 253 12.82 -20.11 7.63
CA ALA A 253 12.12 -20.61 6.44
C ALA A 253 11.47 -19.45 5.66
N LEU A 254 10.82 -18.51 6.36
CA LEU A 254 10.20 -17.34 5.73
C LEU A 254 11.25 -16.45 5.05
N ALA A 255 12.41 -16.22 5.67
CA ALA A 255 13.53 -15.45 5.13
C ALA A 255 13.99 -15.99 3.77
N LEU A 256 14.19 -17.30 3.71
CA LEU A 256 14.60 -17.99 2.49
C LEU A 256 13.51 -17.96 1.43
N PHE A 257 12.25 -18.16 1.82
CA PHE A 257 11.10 -18.03 0.92
C PHE A 257 11.04 -16.64 0.28
N ASN A 258 11.16 -15.56 1.05
CA ASN A 258 11.15 -14.21 0.50
C ASN A 258 12.38 -13.91 -0.36
N TRP A 259 13.54 -14.47 -0.02
CA TRP A 259 14.71 -14.40 -0.89
C TRP A 259 14.45 -15.12 -2.23
N GLY A 260 13.78 -16.28 -2.22
CA GLY A 260 13.29 -16.94 -3.43
C GLY A 260 12.38 -16.01 -4.27
N ASN A 261 11.45 -15.30 -3.63
CA ASN A 261 10.53 -14.37 -4.30
C ASN A 261 11.27 -13.20 -4.99
N VAL A 262 12.40 -12.75 -4.45
CA VAL A 262 13.27 -11.77 -5.12
C VAL A 262 13.84 -12.33 -6.41
N HIS A 263 14.29 -13.59 -6.40
CA HIS A 263 14.80 -14.25 -7.60
C HIS A 263 13.69 -14.50 -8.65
N MET A 264 12.49 -14.92 -8.23
CA MET A 264 11.31 -14.98 -9.10
C MET A 264 11.02 -13.64 -9.77
N SER A 265 11.07 -12.54 -8.99
CA SER A 265 10.85 -11.19 -9.51
C SER A 265 11.93 -10.76 -10.51
N LYS A 266 13.20 -11.15 -10.27
CA LYS A 266 14.32 -10.90 -11.20
C LYS A 266 14.19 -11.69 -12.50
N ALA A 267 13.76 -12.95 -12.43
CA ALA A 267 13.54 -13.81 -13.60
C ALA A 267 12.44 -13.24 -14.52
N ARG A 268 11.43 -12.59 -13.93
CA ARG A 268 10.29 -11.98 -14.63
C ARG A 268 10.56 -10.57 -15.18
N LYS A 269 11.78 -10.02 -15.04
CA LYS A 269 12.12 -8.66 -15.51
C LYS A 269 12.11 -8.59 -17.05
N ARG A 270 11.50 -7.53 -17.61
CA ARG A 270 11.41 -7.30 -19.06
C ARG A 270 12.78 -7.03 -19.69
N VAL A 271 13.05 -7.66 -20.84
CA VAL A 271 14.13 -7.29 -21.75
C VAL A 271 13.53 -6.30 -22.77
N SER A 272 14.05 -5.08 -22.82
CA SER A 272 13.63 -4.07 -23.81
C SER A 272 14.45 -4.22 -25.09
N PHE A 273 13.78 -4.42 -26.22
CA PHE A 273 14.42 -4.44 -27.53
C PHE A 273 14.39 -3.03 -28.14
N PRO A 274 15.52 -2.51 -28.64
CA PRO A 274 15.53 -1.30 -29.46
C PRO A 274 14.76 -1.56 -30.76
N GLU A 275 13.91 -0.61 -31.18
CA GLU A 275 13.08 -0.74 -32.39
C GLU A 275 13.91 -0.94 -33.68
N ASP A 276 15.20 -0.57 -33.66
CA ASP A 276 16.14 -0.67 -34.79
C ASP A 276 17.09 -1.88 -34.73
N ALA A 277 16.87 -2.85 -33.84
CA ALA A 277 17.77 -3.99 -33.67
C ALA A 277 17.69 -4.98 -34.86
N SER A 278 18.85 -5.43 -35.36
CA SER A 278 18.90 -6.47 -36.39
C SER A 278 18.34 -7.80 -35.88
N ARG A 279 17.81 -8.63 -36.79
CA ARG A 279 17.24 -9.95 -36.47
C ARG A 279 18.21 -10.86 -35.69
N ASP A 280 19.49 -10.84 -36.05
CA ASP A 280 20.52 -11.63 -35.37
C ASP A 280 20.79 -11.10 -33.94
N SER A 281 20.77 -9.78 -33.76
CA SER A 281 20.88 -9.12 -32.45
C SER A 281 19.70 -9.45 -31.53
N ILE A 282 18.48 -9.52 -32.08
CA ILE A 282 17.27 -9.89 -31.33
C ILE A 282 17.35 -11.36 -30.86
N ILE A 283 17.81 -12.27 -31.71
CA ILE A 283 17.96 -13.69 -31.36
C ILE A 283 19.03 -13.89 -30.26
N GLU A 284 20.16 -13.18 -30.35
CA GLU A 284 21.19 -13.20 -29.31
C GLU A 284 20.67 -12.64 -27.97
N GLN A 285 19.89 -11.55 -28.02
CA GLN A 285 19.27 -10.97 -26.82
C GLN A 285 18.19 -11.88 -26.20
N ILE A 286 17.40 -12.57 -27.02
CA ILE A 286 16.43 -13.57 -26.58
C ILE A 286 17.14 -14.72 -25.86
N LYS A 287 18.23 -15.23 -26.44
CA LYS A 287 19.03 -16.30 -25.82
C LYS A 287 19.64 -15.85 -24.50
N ALA A 288 20.24 -14.66 -24.46
CA ALA A 288 20.79 -14.10 -23.24
C ALA A 288 19.71 -13.88 -22.16
N GLY A 289 18.51 -13.44 -22.56
CA GLY A 289 17.35 -13.29 -21.68
C GLY A 289 16.85 -14.63 -21.12
N TYR A 290 16.79 -15.66 -21.97
CA TYR A 290 16.46 -17.03 -21.57
C TYR A 290 17.48 -17.58 -20.55
N ASP A 291 18.77 -17.52 -20.86
CA ASP A 291 19.85 -18.01 -19.98
C ASP A 291 19.82 -17.29 -18.61
N TRP A 292 19.55 -15.97 -18.62
CA TRP A 292 19.40 -15.17 -17.42
C TRP A 292 18.18 -15.59 -16.58
N ALA A 293 17.01 -15.68 -17.21
CA ALA A 293 15.78 -16.04 -16.51
C ALA A 293 15.86 -17.47 -15.95
N GLN A 294 16.42 -18.42 -16.72
CA GLN A 294 16.66 -19.79 -16.26
C GLN A 294 17.58 -19.81 -15.02
N LYS A 295 18.66 -19.03 -15.03
CA LYS A 295 19.58 -18.92 -13.89
C LYS A 295 18.90 -18.35 -12.65
N GLU A 296 18.06 -17.33 -12.80
CA GLU A 296 17.33 -16.75 -11.67
C GLU A 296 16.24 -17.69 -11.14
N TYR A 297 15.54 -18.44 -12.00
CA TYR A 297 14.60 -19.48 -11.56
C TYR A 297 15.28 -20.59 -10.76
N LYS A 298 16.47 -21.06 -11.18
CA LYS A 298 17.26 -22.04 -10.41
C LYS A 298 17.72 -21.51 -9.05
N LYS A 299 18.02 -20.21 -8.94
CA LYS A 299 18.32 -19.59 -7.64
C LYS A 299 17.09 -19.52 -6.75
N ALA A 300 15.91 -19.23 -7.33
CA ALA A 300 14.66 -19.25 -6.59
C ALA A 300 14.35 -20.66 -6.06
N GLU A 301 14.46 -21.68 -6.91
CA GLU A 301 14.32 -23.11 -6.56
C GLU A 301 15.18 -23.46 -5.34
N GLY A 302 16.49 -23.15 -5.39
CA GLY A 302 17.40 -23.44 -4.29
C GLY A 302 17.00 -22.78 -2.97
N ARG A 303 16.46 -21.55 -3.00
CA ARG A 303 15.99 -20.87 -1.78
C ARG A 303 14.71 -21.47 -1.23
N TYR A 304 13.77 -21.86 -2.08
CA TYR A 304 12.56 -22.53 -1.63
C TYR A 304 12.83 -23.94 -1.08
N GLU A 305 13.76 -24.68 -1.70
CA GLU A 305 14.20 -25.96 -1.14
C GLU A 305 14.87 -25.82 0.22
N GLU A 306 15.73 -24.82 0.40
CA GLU A 306 16.32 -24.52 1.71
C GLU A 306 15.24 -24.15 2.74
N ALA A 307 14.22 -23.38 2.36
CA ALA A 307 13.11 -23.01 3.24
C ALA A 307 12.34 -24.25 3.73
N VAL A 308 11.98 -25.16 2.82
CA VAL A 308 11.26 -26.40 3.13
C VAL A 308 12.13 -27.40 3.90
N LYS A 309 13.45 -27.42 3.66
CA LYS A 309 14.40 -28.21 4.47
C LYS A 309 14.47 -27.70 5.90
N ILE A 310 14.46 -26.38 6.10
CA ILE A 310 14.44 -25.78 7.44
C ILE A 310 13.12 -26.04 8.13
N LYS A 311 11.98 -25.89 7.45
CA LYS A 311 10.64 -26.12 8.00
C LYS A 311 9.84 -27.05 7.09
N PRO A 312 9.84 -28.38 7.35
CA PRO A 312 9.13 -29.33 6.50
C PRO A 312 7.62 -29.18 6.48
N ASP A 313 7.02 -28.56 7.50
CA ASP A 313 5.58 -28.26 7.60
C ASP A 313 5.19 -26.88 6.99
N PHE A 314 6.05 -26.32 6.12
CA PHE A 314 5.84 -25.03 5.47
C PHE A 314 5.19 -25.18 4.07
N TYR A 315 3.86 -25.24 4.03
CA TYR A 315 3.10 -25.49 2.80
C TYR A 315 3.32 -24.40 1.74
N GLU A 316 3.52 -23.14 2.14
CA GLU A 316 3.81 -22.03 1.22
C GLU A 316 5.11 -22.23 0.44
N GLY A 317 6.10 -22.89 1.05
CA GLY A 317 7.36 -23.24 0.38
C GLY A 317 7.15 -24.22 -0.77
N TYR A 318 6.28 -25.22 -0.58
CA TYR A 318 5.93 -26.18 -1.64
C TYR A 318 5.11 -25.54 -2.76
N LEU A 319 4.16 -24.67 -2.43
CA LEU A 319 3.39 -23.92 -3.43
C LEU A 319 4.29 -22.98 -4.26
N ALA A 320 5.29 -22.35 -3.63
CA ALA A 320 6.28 -21.53 -4.34
C ALA A 320 7.21 -22.36 -5.23
N LEU A 321 7.63 -23.55 -4.80
CA LEU A 321 8.35 -24.51 -5.65
C LEU A 321 7.52 -24.88 -6.87
N GLY A 322 6.24 -25.20 -6.67
CA GLY A 322 5.33 -25.53 -7.76
C GLY A 322 5.19 -24.38 -8.78
N GLN A 323 5.01 -23.15 -8.31
CA GLN A 323 4.93 -21.97 -9.18
C GLN A 323 6.24 -21.73 -9.93
N GLN A 324 7.38 -21.86 -9.26
CA GLN A 324 8.69 -21.67 -9.87
C GLN A 324 8.95 -22.71 -10.96
N GLN A 325 8.66 -23.98 -10.69
CA GLN A 325 8.83 -25.09 -11.64
C GLN A 325 7.91 -24.94 -12.84
N PHE A 326 6.67 -24.51 -12.62
CA PHE A 326 5.71 -24.17 -13.67
C PHE A 326 6.20 -23.02 -14.57
N ASP A 327 6.64 -21.90 -13.98
CA ASP A 327 7.16 -20.76 -14.73
C ASP A 327 8.41 -21.13 -15.55
N LEU A 328 9.28 -21.98 -14.98
CA LEU A 328 10.46 -22.49 -15.66
C LEU A 328 10.08 -23.45 -16.81
N ALA A 329 9.08 -24.33 -16.62
CA ALA A 329 8.55 -25.20 -17.65
C ALA A 329 8.03 -24.38 -18.85
N LYS A 330 7.26 -23.33 -18.57
CA LYS A 330 6.75 -22.40 -19.60
C LYS A 330 7.87 -21.70 -20.33
N LEU A 331 8.87 -21.17 -19.61
CA LEU A 331 10.03 -20.52 -20.20
C LEU A 331 10.77 -21.48 -21.16
N CYS A 332 11.06 -22.70 -20.73
CA CYS A 332 11.73 -23.72 -21.54
C CYS A 332 10.90 -24.10 -22.76
N TRP A 333 9.59 -24.32 -22.59
CA TRP A 333 8.68 -24.65 -23.69
C TRP A 333 8.63 -23.56 -24.76
N TYR A 334 8.40 -22.30 -24.37
CA TYR A 334 8.30 -21.20 -25.34
C TYR A 334 9.63 -20.90 -26.01
N TYR A 335 10.76 -21.08 -25.32
CA TYR A 335 12.08 -20.95 -25.92
C TYR A 335 12.34 -22.06 -26.96
N ALA A 336 11.97 -23.30 -26.66
CA ALA A 336 12.10 -24.44 -27.59
C ALA A 336 11.24 -24.23 -28.85
N VAL A 337 9.97 -23.84 -28.68
CA VAL A 337 9.05 -23.53 -29.79
C VAL A 337 9.55 -22.34 -30.62
N GLY A 338 10.04 -21.28 -29.97
CA GLY A 338 10.54 -20.06 -30.64
C GLY A 338 11.86 -20.26 -31.39
N SER A 339 12.70 -21.17 -30.94
CA SER A 339 14.03 -21.42 -31.52
C SER A 339 14.04 -22.44 -32.66
N LYS A 340 12.88 -23.03 -33.02
CA LYS A 340 12.75 -24.11 -34.02
C LYS A 340 13.72 -25.28 -33.79
N ILE A 341 14.02 -25.59 -32.52
CA ILE A 341 14.71 -26.84 -32.20
C ILE A 341 13.73 -27.95 -32.60
N GLU A 342 14.15 -28.89 -33.45
CA GLU A 342 13.33 -30.07 -33.76
C GLU A 342 12.88 -30.68 -32.42
N LEU A 343 11.57 -30.88 -32.27
CA LEU A 343 10.90 -31.41 -31.07
C LEU A 343 11.29 -32.88 -30.77
N GLU A 344 12.49 -33.29 -31.19
CA GLU A 344 13.07 -34.60 -31.00
C GLU A 344 13.57 -34.75 -29.54
N THR A 345 12.63 -35.21 -28.71
CA THR A 345 12.79 -35.95 -27.45
C THR A 345 13.46 -35.30 -26.22
N GLU A 346 14.55 -34.54 -26.35
CA GLU A 346 15.32 -34.08 -25.16
C GLU A 346 14.68 -32.87 -24.45
N PRO A 347 14.35 -31.75 -25.13
CA PRO A 347 13.73 -30.57 -24.49
C PRO A 347 12.29 -30.83 -24.02
N SER A 348 11.56 -31.72 -24.69
CA SER A 348 10.20 -32.10 -24.30
C SER A 348 10.17 -32.94 -23.02
N SER A 349 11.18 -33.80 -22.81
CA SER A 349 11.31 -34.58 -21.57
C SER A 349 11.58 -33.69 -20.35
N GLU A 350 12.47 -32.69 -20.47
CA GLU A 350 12.79 -31.76 -19.38
C GLU A 350 11.57 -30.87 -19.02
N VAL A 351 10.83 -30.39 -20.02
CA VAL A 351 9.61 -29.60 -19.81
C VAL A 351 8.54 -30.43 -19.09
N LEU A 352 8.29 -31.66 -19.51
CA LEU A 352 7.32 -32.55 -18.85
C LEU A 352 7.75 -32.91 -17.42
N GLN A 353 9.03 -33.12 -17.17
CA GLN A 353 9.55 -33.32 -15.82
C GLN A 353 9.31 -32.11 -14.92
N LEU A 354 9.48 -30.89 -15.44
CA LEU A 354 9.18 -29.68 -14.68
C LEU A 354 7.69 -29.54 -14.37
N TYR A 355 6.80 -29.90 -15.30
CA TYR A 355 5.36 -29.95 -15.04
C TYR A 355 4.98 -31.01 -13.99
N ASN A 356 5.57 -32.21 -14.05
CA ASN A 356 5.38 -33.24 -13.02
C ASN A 356 5.83 -32.74 -11.64
N LYS A 357 7.03 -32.14 -11.56
CA LYS A 357 7.51 -31.56 -10.30
C LYS A 357 6.59 -30.46 -9.79
N ALA A 358 6.10 -29.61 -10.69
CA ALA A 358 5.20 -28.52 -10.34
C ALA A 358 3.91 -29.07 -9.74
N GLU A 359 3.31 -30.07 -10.37
CA GLU A 359 2.12 -30.76 -9.88
C GLU A 359 2.36 -31.46 -8.53
N ASP A 360 3.44 -32.24 -8.40
CA ASP A 360 3.83 -32.88 -7.12
C ASP A 360 3.97 -31.86 -5.99
N SER A 361 4.51 -30.68 -6.30
CA SER A 361 4.69 -29.59 -5.33
C SER A 361 3.38 -28.90 -4.97
N MET A 362 2.46 -28.72 -5.95
CA MET A 362 1.10 -28.23 -5.69
C MET A 362 0.32 -29.20 -4.81
N GLU A 363 0.37 -30.50 -5.12
CA GLU A 363 -0.31 -31.55 -4.37
C GLU A 363 0.20 -31.60 -2.93
N LYS A 364 1.53 -31.62 -2.73
CA LYS A 364 2.11 -31.60 -1.38
C LYS A 364 1.72 -30.35 -0.60
N GLY A 365 1.79 -29.17 -1.24
CA GLY A 365 1.37 -27.92 -0.63
C GLY A 365 -0.11 -27.94 -0.21
N MET A 366 -0.98 -28.48 -1.07
CA MET A 366 -2.40 -28.60 -0.79
C MET A 366 -2.69 -29.57 0.35
N LEU A 367 -2.12 -30.79 0.30
CA LEU A 367 -2.32 -31.81 1.34
C LEU A 367 -1.90 -31.30 2.71
N MET A 368 -0.74 -30.63 2.78
CA MET A 368 -0.25 -30.04 4.03
C MET A 368 -1.15 -28.92 4.54
N TRP A 369 -1.62 -28.06 3.63
CA TRP A 369 -2.53 -26.99 4.00
C TRP A 369 -3.88 -27.55 4.52
N GLU A 370 -4.43 -28.58 3.87
CA GLU A 370 -5.66 -29.26 4.31
C GLU A 370 -5.47 -29.94 5.67
N GLU A 371 -4.33 -30.59 5.92
CA GLU A 371 -4.01 -31.21 7.21
C GLU A 371 -3.89 -30.17 8.34
N ILE A 372 -3.29 -29.00 8.06
CA ILE A 372 -3.21 -27.89 9.01
C ILE A 372 -4.60 -27.34 9.32
N GLU A 373 -5.42 -27.13 8.29
CA GLU A 373 -6.77 -26.60 8.44
C GLU A 373 -7.71 -27.58 9.15
N GLU A 374 -7.61 -28.88 8.88
CA GLU A 374 -8.35 -29.92 9.59
C GLU A 374 -7.98 -29.95 11.08
N ARG A 375 -6.68 -29.86 11.41
CA ARG A 375 -6.24 -29.76 12.81
C ARG A 375 -6.80 -28.52 13.49
N ARG A 376 -6.83 -27.38 12.80
CA ARG A 376 -7.40 -26.13 13.33
C ARG A 376 -8.90 -26.27 13.62
N LEU A 377 -9.67 -26.83 12.68
CA LEU A 377 -11.11 -27.04 12.86
C LEU A 377 -11.44 -28.01 14.00
N ASN A 378 -10.55 -28.96 14.27
CA ASN A 378 -10.69 -29.92 15.37
C ASN A 378 -10.12 -29.43 16.70
N GLY A 379 -9.59 -28.20 16.80
CA GLY A 379 -8.94 -27.67 18.00
C GLY A 379 -7.65 -28.41 18.39
N LEU A 380 -7.01 -29.04 17.42
CA LEU A 380 -5.77 -29.81 17.54
C LEU A 380 -4.57 -29.06 16.96
N ALA A 381 -4.68 -27.75 16.74
CA ALA A 381 -3.58 -26.96 16.19
C ALA A 381 -2.41 -26.89 17.19
N LYS A 382 -1.18 -26.85 16.67
CA LYS A 382 0.00 -26.59 17.50
C LYS A 382 -0.16 -25.27 18.28
N GLU A 383 -0.85 -24.31 17.69
CA GLU A 383 -1.17 -23.01 18.29
C GLU A 383 -2.12 -23.12 19.47
N ASP A 384 -3.12 -24.00 19.44
CA ASP A 384 -4.01 -24.24 20.58
C ASP A 384 -3.28 -24.90 21.74
N LYS A 385 -2.33 -25.81 21.43
CA LYS A 385 -1.45 -26.42 22.42
C LYS A 385 -0.55 -25.36 23.07
N TYR A 386 0.05 -24.50 22.27
CA TYR A 386 0.87 -23.39 22.77
C TYR A 386 0.02 -22.39 23.57
N LYS A 387 -1.20 -22.09 23.13
CA LYS A 387 -2.14 -21.20 23.83
C LYS A 387 -2.51 -21.74 25.20
N ALA A 388 -2.81 -23.04 25.32
CA ALA A 388 -3.07 -23.67 26.61
C ALA A 388 -1.83 -23.65 27.53
N GLN A 389 -0.63 -23.85 26.98
CA GLN A 389 0.64 -23.78 27.72
C GLN A 389 0.96 -22.35 28.18
N LEU A 390 0.75 -21.36 27.33
CA LEU A 390 0.99 -19.94 27.64
C LEU A 390 -0.03 -19.42 28.64
N GLN A 391 -1.28 -19.86 28.56
CA GLN A 391 -2.31 -19.55 29.55
C GLN A 391 -1.96 -20.13 30.93
N LYS A 392 -1.38 -21.33 30.99
CA LYS A 392 -0.86 -21.92 32.23
C LYS A 392 0.27 -21.06 32.85
N LEU A 393 1.01 -20.31 32.02
CA LEU A 393 2.13 -19.46 32.40
C LEU A 393 1.77 -17.96 32.54
N GLY A 394 0.50 -17.56 32.31
CA GLY A 394 0.07 -16.16 32.36
C GLY A 394 0.57 -15.29 31.18
N LEU A 395 0.91 -15.92 30.06
CA LEU A 395 1.46 -15.31 28.84
C LEU A 395 0.48 -15.39 27.66
N ASP A 396 -0.81 -15.54 27.92
CA ASP A 396 -1.89 -15.71 26.93
C ASP A 396 -2.02 -14.53 25.96
N GLY A 397 -1.61 -13.33 26.36
CA GLY A 397 -1.60 -12.14 25.50
C GLY A 397 -0.44 -12.03 24.49
N LEU A 398 0.43 -13.05 24.36
CA LEU A 398 1.59 -13.01 23.45
C LEU A 398 1.22 -13.11 21.97
N PHE A 399 0.11 -13.78 21.65
CA PHE A 399 -0.32 -14.05 20.30
C PHE A 399 -1.50 -13.17 19.92
N LYS A 400 -1.51 -12.69 18.68
CA LYS A 400 -2.63 -11.93 18.15
C LYS A 400 -3.80 -12.88 17.88
N GLU A 401 -4.92 -12.69 18.58
CA GLU A 401 -6.11 -13.53 18.37
C GLU A 401 -6.80 -13.17 17.06
N VAL A 402 -6.90 -14.14 16.15
CA VAL A 402 -7.72 -14.05 14.94
C VAL A 402 -9.09 -14.65 15.26
N SER A 403 -10.17 -13.95 14.89
CA SER A 403 -11.52 -14.46 15.13
C SER A 403 -11.79 -15.73 14.33
N ALA A 404 -12.69 -16.60 14.81
CA ALA A 404 -13.02 -17.85 14.10
C ALA A 404 -13.60 -17.59 12.70
N ASP A 405 -14.37 -16.51 12.54
CA ASP A 405 -14.95 -16.08 11.28
C ASP A 405 -13.86 -15.59 10.31
N GLU A 406 -12.92 -14.77 10.78
CA GLU A 406 -11.78 -14.32 9.98
C GLU A 406 -10.87 -15.50 9.56
N ALA A 407 -10.62 -16.46 10.45
CA ALA A 407 -9.82 -17.64 10.13
C ALA A 407 -10.50 -18.55 9.08
N ALA A 408 -11.83 -18.71 9.15
CA ALA A 408 -12.59 -19.50 8.18
C ALA A 408 -12.62 -18.83 6.79
N GLU A 409 -12.77 -17.51 6.76
CA GLU A 409 -12.70 -16.70 5.53
C GLU A 409 -11.31 -16.77 4.90
N GLN A 410 -10.26 -16.69 5.73
CA GLN A 410 -8.88 -16.82 5.29
C GLN A 410 -8.60 -18.19 4.66
N ALA A 411 -9.09 -19.27 5.29
CA ALA A 411 -8.93 -20.62 4.78
C ALA A 411 -9.67 -20.83 3.45
N ALA A 412 -10.89 -20.32 3.30
CA ALA A 412 -11.65 -20.43 2.05
C ALA A 412 -10.98 -19.70 0.88
N ASN A 413 -10.37 -18.54 1.14
CA ASN A 413 -9.61 -17.78 0.15
C ASN A 413 -8.34 -18.53 -0.27
N MET A 414 -7.57 -19.03 0.70
CA MET A 414 -6.35 -19.82 0.43
C MET A 414 -6.65 -21.07 -0.40
N LYS A 415 -7.69 -21.83 -0.02
CA LYS A 415 -8.14 -23.01 -0.77
C LYS A 415 -8.45 -22.68 -2.24
N SER A 416 -9.20 -21.60 -2.46
CA SER A 416 -9.57 -21.16 -3.81
C SER A 416 -8.33 -20.77 -4.63
N GLN A 417 -7.37 -20.08 -4.01
CA GLN A 417 -6.12 -19.66 -4.66
C GLN A 417 -5.22 -20.83 -5.06
N ILE A 418 -5.06 -21.83 -4.19
CA ILE A 418 -4.28 -23.04 -4.48
C ILE A 418 -4.89 -23.80 -5.67
N TYR A 419 -6.21 -23.99 -5.67
CA TYR A 419 -6.89 -24.67 -6.76
C TYR A 419 -6.82 -23.92 -8.09
N LEU A 420 -6.91 -22.59 -8.08
CA LEU A 420 -6.75 -21.78 -9.28
C LEU A 420 -5.36 -21.95 -9.90
N LEU A 421 -4.32 -21.92 -9.07
CA LEU A 421 -2.95 -22.11 -9.52
C LEU A 421 -2.74 -23.54 -10.04
N TRP A 422 -3.22 -24.55 -9.32
CA TRP A 422 -3.10 -25.94 -9.74
C TRP A 422 -3.83 -26.20 -11.07
N GLY A 423 -5.06 -25.69 -11.22
CA GLY A 423 -5.81 -25.75 -12.48
C GLY A 423 -5.05 -25.09 -13.63
N THR A 424 -4.38 -23.97 -13.38
CA THR A 424 -3.53 -23.27 -14.37
C THR A 424 -2.33 -24.09 -14.81
N VAL A 425 -1.64 -24.75 -13.88
CA VAL A 425 -0.51 -25.65 -14.18
C VAL A 425 -0.97 -26.77 -15.10
N LEU A 426 -2.10 -27.42 -14.76
CA LEU A 426 -2.66 -28.53 -15.52
C LEU A 426 -3.19 -28.12 -16.90
N TYR A 427 -3.80 -26.93 -17.02
CA TYR A 427 -4.27 -26.42 -18.31
C TYR A 427 -3.11 -26.17 -19.29
N GLU A 428 -2.04 -25.55 -18.81
CA GLU A 428 -0.88 -25.27 -19.66
C GLU A 428 -0.10 -26.56 -19.98
N ARG A 429 -0.06 -27.52 -19.05
CA ARG A 429 0.45 -28.86 -19.28
C ARG A 429 -0.35 -29.58 -20.37
N SER A 430 -1.68 -29.54 -20.35
CA SER A 430 -2.51 -30.19 -21.38
C SER A 430 -2.28 -29.59 -22.77
N VAL A 431 -2.03 -28.28 -22.86
CA VAL A 431 -1.64 -27.61 -24.12
C VAL A 431 -0.30 -28.14 -24.65
N VAL A 432 0.67 -28.36 -23.77
CA VAL A 432 1.98 -28.93 -24.13
C VAL A 432 1.84 -30.39 -24.56
N GLU A 433 1.14 -31.21 -23.77
CA GLU A 433 0.92 -32.63 -24.05
C GLU A 433 0.16 -32.85 -25.36
N TYR A 434 -0.86 -32.04 -25.65
CA TYR A 434 -1.58 -32.06 -26.92
C TYR A 434 -0.66 -31.76 -28.10
N LYS A 435 0.17 -30.72 -28.00
CA LYS A 435 1.15 -30.35 -29.05
C LYS A 435 2.24 -31.41 -29.26
N LEU A 436 2.51 -32.22 -28.25
CA LEU A 436 3.42 -33.37 -28.31
C LEU A 436 2.73 -34.67 -28.75
N GLY A 437 1.40 -34.66 -28.96
CA GLY A 437 0.62 -35.84 -29.35
C GLY A 437 0.49 -36.89 -28.23
N LEU A 438 0.62 -36.50 -26.96
CA LEU A 438 0.56 -37.41 -25.82
C LEU A 438 -0.90 -37.61 -25.37
N PRO A 439 -1.40 -38.85 -25.24
CA PRO A 439 -2.82 -39.10 -24.95
C PRO A 439 -3.28 -38.65 -23.55
N SER A 440 -2.35 -38.34 -22.65
CA SER A 440 -2.65 -37.83 -21.31
C SER A 440 -3.24 -36.41 -21.29
N TRP A 441 -3.21 -35.69 -22.42
CA TRP A 441 -3.66 -34.29 -22.48
C TRP A 441 -5.14 -34.14 -22.10
N GLU A 442 -5.99 -35.13 -22.43
CA GLU A 442 -7.43 -35.12 -22.13
C GLU A 442 -7.66 -35.20 -20.62
N GLU A 443 -7.04 -36.17 -19.96
CA GLU A 443 -7.09 -36.33 -18.50
C GLU A 443 -6.55 -35.09 -17.78
N CYS A 444 -5.43 -34.56 -18.25
CA CYS A 444 -4.83 -33.35 -17.69
C CYS A 444 -5.78 -32.13 -17.80
N LEU A 445 -6.49 -31.99 -18.92
CA LEU A 445 -7.48 -30.93 -19.11
C LEU A 445 -8.73 -31.14 -18.26
N GLU A 446 -9.21 -32.38 -18.10
CA GLU A 446 -10.34 -32.71 -17.23
C GLU A 446 -10.04 -32.37 -15.76
N VAL A 447 -8.88 -32.79 -15.26
CA VAL A 447 -8.46 -32.49 -13.87
C VAL A 447 -8.26 -30.97 -13.69
N SER A 448 -7.75 -30.28 -14.71
CA SER A 448 -7.66 -28.81 -14.71
C SER A 448 -9.03 -28.14 -14.51
N VAL A 449 -10.05 -28.59 -15.26
CA VAL A 449 -11.44 -28.10 -15.12
C VAL A 449 -11.99 -28.37 -13.73
N GLU A 450 -11.78 -29.57 -13.19
CA GLU A 450 -12.18 -29.90 -11.81
C GLU A 450 -11.55 -28.92 -10.80
N LYS A 451 -10.26 -28.59 -10.95
CA LYS A 451 -9.61 -27.62 -10.04
C LYS A 451 -10.20 -26.21 -10.19
N PHE A 452 -10.57 -25.78 -11.39
CA PHE A 452 -11.27 -24.50 -11.57
C PHE A 452 -12.69 -24.51 -10.98
N GLU A 453 -13.41 -25.62 -11.05
CA GLU A 453 -14.71 -25.76 -10.37
C GLU A 453 -14.53 -25.67 -8.85
N LEU A 454 -13.53 -26.35 -8.29
CA LEU A 454 -13.19 -26.30 -6.87
C LEU A 454 -12.73 -24.91 -6.41
N CYS A 455 -12.09 -24.12 -7.29
CA CYS A 455 -11.76 -22.74 -7.01
C CYS A 455 -12.99 -21.81 -7.10
N GLY A 456 -14.14 -22.31 -7.59
CA GLY A 456 -15.39 -21.57 -7.76
C GLY A 456 -15.45 -20.72 -9.02
N ALA A 457 -14.74 -21.10 -10.08
CA ALA A 457 -14.83 -20.44 -11.39
C ALA A 457 -16.24 -20.58 -11.98
N SER A 458 -16.69 -19.57 -12.73
CA SER A 458 -18.01 -19.64 -13.36
C SER A 458 -18.02 -20.66 -14.50
N PRO A 459 -19.14 -21.36 -14.75
CA PRO A 459 -19.26 -22.25 -15.90
C PRO A 459 -18.99 -21.53 -17.24
N THR A 460 -19.25 -20.22 -17.31
CA THR A 460 -18.97 -19.38 -18.49
C THR A 460 -17.47 -19.27 -18.73
N ASP A 461 -16.68 -18.99 -17.69
CA ASP A 461 -15.22 -18.83 -17.82
C ASP A 461 -14.55 -20.16 -18.16
N ILE A 462 -15.01 -21.25 -17.54
CA ILE A 462 -14.55 -22.61 -17.85
C ILE A 462 -14.86 -22.94 -19.32
N ALA A 463 -16.06 -22.59 -19.81
CA ALA A 463 -16.42 -22.81 -21.22
C ALA A 463 -15.56 -21.98 -22.20
N VAL A 464 -15.23 -20.73 -21.86
CA VAL A 464 -14.32 -19.90 -22.65
C VAL A 464 -12.93 -20.51 -22.70
N MET A 465 -12.42 -20.97 -21.55
CA MET A 465 -11.11 -21.64 -21.47
C MET A 465 -11.07 -22.91 -22.33
N MET A 466 -12.06 -23.80 -22.18
CA MET A 466 -12.15 -25.03 -22.97
C MET A 466 -12.24 -24.75 -24.47
N LYS A 467 -12.97 -23.71 -24.87
CA LYS A 467 -13.09 -23.34 -26.29
C LYS A 467 -11.75 -22.87 -26.88
N ASN A 468 -10.91 -22.24 -26.07
CA ASN A 468 -9.61 -21.69 -26.48
C ASN A 468 -8.45 -22.70 -26.37
N HIS A 469 -8.70 -23.89 -25.83
CA HIS A 469 -7.70 -24.95 -25.82
C HIS A 469 -7.36 -25.40 -27.25
N CYS A 470 -6.08 -25.69 -27.51
CA CYS A 470 -5.59 -25.98 -28.87
C CYS A 470 -6.10 -27.30 -29.48
N SER A 471 -6.84 -28.11 -28.72
CA SER A 471 -7.51 -29.32 -29.20
C SER A 471 -8.85 -29.07 -29.91
N ASN A 472 -9.39 -27.85 -29.85
CA ASN A 472 -10.66 -27.52 -30.49
C ASN A 472 -10.45 -27.02 -31.93
N GLU A 473 -10.83 -27.82 -32.94
CA GLU A 473 -10.61 -27.52 -34.37
C GLU A 473 -11.39 -26.30 -34.88
N THR A 474 -12.42 -25.82 -34.16
CA THR A 474 -13.15 -24.58 -34.53
C THR A 474 -12.40 -23.29 -34.21
N ALA A 475 -11.21 -23.36 -33.60
CA ALA A 475 -10.40 -22.20 -33.24
C ALA A 475 -9.57 -21.60 -34.41
N LEU A 476 -9.73 -22.08 -35.65
CA LEU A 476 -9.00 -21.59 -36.82
C LEU A 476 -9.93 -21.05 -37.92
N GLU A 477 -10.20 -19.75 -37.82
CA GLU A 477 -10.24 -18.71 -38.88
C GLU A 477 -11.16 -17.56 -38.44
N GLY A 478 -10.58 -16.54 -37.80
CA GLY A 478 -11.19 -15.21 -37.66
C GLY A 478 -12.22 -14.98 -36.54
N LEU A 479 -12.60 -16.00 -35.76
CA LEU A 479 -13.59 -15.89 -34.66
C LEU A 479 -13.16 -16.58 -33.34
N GLY A 480 -11.86 -16.82 -33.14
CA GLY A 480 -11.32 -17.18 -31.82
C GLY A 480 -11.40 -15.97 -30.89
N PHE A 481 -11.81 -16.18 -29.63
CA PHE A 481 -11.85 -15.09 -28.65
C PHE A 481 -10.48 -14.40 -28.61
N LYS A 482 -10.46 -13.06 -28.61
CA LYS A 482 -9.22 -12.28 -28.56
C LYS A 482 -8.46 -12.67 -27.30
N ILE A 483 -7.13 -12.64 -27.35
CA ILE A 483 -6.27 -12.81 -26.16
C ILE A 483 -6.76 -11.93 -25.00
N ASP A 484 -7.29 -10.75 -25.31
CA ASP A 484 -7.89 -9.82 -24.36
C ASP A 484 -9.12 -10.39 -23.63
N GLU A 485 -9.93 -11.22 -24.28
CA GLU A 485 -11.11 -11.87 -23.68
C GLU A 485 -10.72 -13.07 -22.80
N ILE A 486 -9.62 -13.76 -23.13
CA ILE A 486 -9.01 -14.77 -22.25
C ILE A 486 -8.43 -14.09 -21.02
N ILE A 487 -7.69 -13.00 -21.22
CA ILE A 487 -7.14 -12.20 -20.14
C ILE A 487 -8.28 -11.69 -19.25
N GLN A 488 -9.37 -11.20 -19.86
CA GLN A 488 -10.57 -10.73 -19.17
C GLN A 488 -11.25 -11.83 -18.37
N ALA A 489 -11.55 -13.00 -18.95
CA ALA A 489 -12.17 -14.13 -18.24
C ALA A 489 -11.29 -14.61 -17.07
N TRP A 490 -9.98 -14.69 -17.28
CA TRP A 490 -9.05 -15.04 -16.21
C TRP A 490 -8.92 -13.93 -15.14
N ASN A 491 -9.08 -12.65 -15.50
CA ASN A 491 -9.10 -11.53 -14.55
C ASN A 491 -10.42 -11.52 -13.76
N GLU A 492 -11.55 -11.80 -14.41
CA GLU A 492 -12.87 -11.94 -13.80
C GLU A 492 -12.91 -13.13 -12.82
N MET A 493 -12.31 -14.27 -13.17
CA MET A 493 -12.09 -15.41 -12.26
C MET A 493 -11.26 -15.03 -11.01
N TYR A 494 -10.30 -14.09 -11.16
CA TYR A 494 -9.40 -13.66 -10.07
C TYR A 494 -10.03 -12.57 -9.19
N ASP A 495 -10.80 -11.64 -9.78
CA ASP A 495 -11.36 -10.47 -9.09
C ASP A 495 -12.74 -10.73 -8.46
N ALA A 496 -13.54 -11.67 -8.98
CA ALA A 496 -14.91 -11.93 -8.53
C ALA A 496 -15.04 -12.35 -7.05
N LYS A 497 -14.04 -13.02 -6.48
CA LYS A 497 -14.04 -13.38 -5.03
C LYS A 497 -13.32 -12.37 -4.13
N ARG A 498 -12.41 -11.55 -4.66
CA ARG A 498 -11.66 -10.55 -3.88
C ARG A 498 -12.57 -9.45 -3.34
N TRP A 499 -13.61 -9.08 -4.09
CA TRP A 499 -14.52 -7.98 -3.76
C TRP A 499 -15.65 -8.37 -2.80
N GLN A 500 -15.83 -9.67 -2.51
CA GLN A 500 -16.85 -10.13 -1.56
C GLN A 500 -16.39 -10.12 -0.09
N PHE A 501 -15.08 -10.11 0.18
CA PHE A 501 -14.57 -10.56 1.48
C PHE A 501 -13.62 -9.57 2.20
N GLY A 502 -13.02 -8.57 1.53
CA GLY A 502 -12.34 -7.46 2.23
C GLY A 502 -11.13 -7.82 3.14
N VAL A 503 -10.61 -9.05 3.08
CA VAL A 503 -9.52 -9.55 3.94
C VAL A 503 -8.12 -9.07 3.45
N PRO A 504 -7.15 -8.75 4.34
CA PRO A 504 -5.76 -8.44 3.99
C PRO A 504 -5.04 -9.54 3.19
N SER A 505 -4.02 -9.17 2.40
CA SER A 505 -3.35 -10.11 1.49
C SER A 505 -2.55 -11.19 2.20
N PHE A 506 -2.54 -12.39 1.60
CA PHE A 506 -1.69 -13.50 2.01
C PHE A 506 -0.25 -13.38 1.49
N ARG A 507 0.69 -14.05 2.17
CA ARG A 507 2.11 -14.17 1.77
C ARG A 507 2.31 -14.77 0.37
N LEU A 508 1.34 -15.56 -0.11
CA LEU A 508 1.34 -16.16 -1.45
C LEU A 508 0.71 -15.25 -2.52
N GLU A 509 0.00 -14.19 -2.14
CA GLU A 509 -0.74 -13.35 -3.09
C GLU A 509 0.14 -12.77 -4.21
N PRO A 510 1.40 -12.31 -4.02
CA PRO A 510 2.23 -11.83 -5.14
C PRO A 510 2.71 -12.91 -6.08
N LEU A 511 2.88 -14.13 -5.56
CA LEU A 511 3.20 -15.29 -6.39
C LEU A 511 2.03 -15.58 -7.32
N LEU A 512 0.81 -15.40 -6.83
CA LEU A 512 -0.46 -15.68 -7.51
C LEU A 512 -0.99 -14.50 -8.37
N ARG A 513 -0.72 -13.25 -7.97
CA ARG A 513 -1.26 -12.00 -8.55
C ARG A 513 -0.43 -11.50 -9.73
N ARG A 514 0.87 -11.77 -9.74
CA ARG A 514 1.77 -11.28 -10.80
C ARG A 514 1.81 -12.28 -11.95
N ARG A 515 0.85 -12.19 -12.88
CA ARG A 515 0.96 -12.94 -14.14
C ARG A 515 2.25 -12.58 -14.87
N VAL A 516 2.95 -13.65 -15.23
CA VAL A 516 3.73 -13.89 -16.44
C VAL A 516 3.92 -12.61 -17.26
N ALA A 517 5.13 -12.05 -17.23
CA ALA A 517 5.54 -11.14 -18.29
C ALA A 517 5.19 -11.85 -19.60
N LEU A 518 4.39 -11.22 -20.46
CA LEU A 518 4.43 -11.48 -21.89
C LEU A 518 5.91 -11.47 -22.24
N VAL A 519 6.54 -12.64 -22.25
CA VAL A 519 7.84 -12.79 -22.85
C VAL A 519 7.51 -12.43 -24.29
N GLN A 520 7.99 -11.27 -24.72
CA GLN A 520 7.76 -10.74 -26.07
C GLN A 520 8.16 -11.74 -27.16
N LEU A 521 8.78 -12.87 -26.81
CA LEU A 521 8.84 -14.09 -27.62
C LEU A 521 7.50 -14.46 -28.28
N SER A 522 6.35 -14.38 -27.61
CA SER A 522 5.07 -14.73 -28.26
C SER A 522 4.65 -13.73 -29.34
N GLN A 523 4.84 -12.43 -29.12
CA GLN A 523 4.57 -11.38 -30.12
C GLN A 523 5.62 -11.37 -31.24
N ALA A 524 6.89 -11.63 -30.94
CA ALA A 524 7.97 -11.72 -31.93
C ALA A 524 7.81 -12.93 -32.86
N VAL A 525 7.33 -14.07 -32.34
CA VAL A 525 7.00 -15.27 -33.14
C VAL A 525 5.73 -15.04 -33.97
N TRP A 526 4.76 -14.27 -33.47
CA TRP A 526 3.56 -13.91 -34.22
C TRP A 526 3.85 -12.93 -35.37
N LEU A 527 4.67 -11.91 -35.13
CA LEU A 527 5.20 -11.02 -36.17
C LEU A 527 5.99 -11.80 -37.23
N HIS A 528 6.75 -12.83 -36.84
CA HIS A 528 7.47 -13.70 -37.78
C HIS A 528 6.53 -14.57 -38.63
N ARG A 529 5.45 -15.11 -38.05
CA ARG A 529 4.43 -15.90 -38.78
C ARG A 529 3.59 -15.04 -39.73
N SER A 530 3.18 -13.84 -39.32
CA SER A 530 2.45 -12.90 -40.18
C SER A 530 3.31 -12.39 -41.35
N PHE A 531 4.64 -12.31 -41.19
CA PHE A 531 5.56 -11.92 -42.25
C PHE A 531 5.93 -13.06 -43.21
N LEU A 532 5.84 -14.32 -42.77
CA LEU A 532 6.02 -15.49 -43.65
C LEU A 532 4.78 -15.74 -44.53
N LEU A 533 3.58 -15.42 -44.06
CA LEU A 533 2.35 -15.46 -44.86
C LEU A 533 2.29 -14.32 -45.92
N SER A 534 3.03 -13.23 -45.74
CA SER A 534 3.20 -12.19 -46.77
C SER A 534 4.36 -12.46 -47.74
N MET A 535 5.22 -13.45 -47.46
CA MET A 535 6.29 -13.88 -48.36
C MET A 535 5.81 -14.79 -49.50
N ASP A 536 4.64 -15.44 -49.40
CA ASP A 536 4.04 -16.16 -50.54
C ASP A 536 3.46 -15.23 -51.62
N PHE A 537 3.25 -13.95 -51.30
CA PHE A 537 2.79 -12.94 -52.26
C PHE A 537 3.95 -12.17 -52.93
N CYS A 538 5.18 -12.34 -52.44
CA CYS A 538 6.37 -11.61 -52.93
C CYS A 538 7.38 -12.51 -53.68
N VAL A 539 7.02 -13.76 -53.99
CA VAL A 539 7.81 -14.69 -54.83
C VAL A 539 7.53 -14.48 -56.33
N GLN A 540 6.59 -13.61 -56.70
CA GLN A 540 6.42 -13.12 -58.08
C GLN A 540 6.75 -11.63 -58.15
N VAL A 541 8.03 -11.28 -58.10
CA VAL A 541 8.70 -10.21 -58.85
C VAL A 541 10.13 -10.06 -58.32
N GLN A 542 11.11 -10.02 -59.25
CA GLN A 542 12.54 -9.71 -59.08
C GLN A 542 13.51 -10.84 -58.69
N LEU A 543 13.63 -11.79 -59.61
CA LEU A 543 14.93 -12.14 -60.21
C LEU A 543 15.52 -10.90 -60.91
N LEU A 544 16.66 -10.35 -60.45
CA LEU A 544 17.85 -9.93 -61.25
C LEU A 544 18.83 -9.02 -60.46
N VAL A 545 20.13 -9.26 -60.68
CA VAL A 545 21.34 -8.41 -60.43
C VAL A 545 21.96 -8.48 -59.00
N CYS A 546 23.04 -9.20 -58.67
CA CYS A 546 24.47 -9.21 -59.12
C CYS A 546 25.46 -8.31 -58.34
N PHE A 547 26.51 -8.96 -57.77
CA PHE A 547 27.88 -8.50 -57.38
C PHE A 547 28.06 -7.40 -56.30
N GLY A 548 29.01 -7.40 -55.35
CA GLY A 548 30.13 -8.30 -54.98
C GLY A 548 31.15 -7.58 -54.03
N SER A 549 32.00 -8.36 -53.30
CA SER A 549 33.33 -8.02 -52.70
C SER A 549 33.44 -6.87 -51.65
N LYS A 550 34.33 -6.81 -50.63
CA LYS A 550 35.54 -7.54 -50.16
C LYS A 550 36.00 -6.92 -48.79
N ARG A 551 36.53 -7.76 -47.84
CA ARG A 551 37.78 -7.64 -47.01
C ARG A 551 38.06 -6.35 -46.18
N LYS A 552 38.75 -6.28 -45.00
CA LYS A 552 39.66 -7.14 -44.19
C LYS A 552 40.03 -6.42 -42.85
N VAL A 553 40.16 -7.17 -41.73
CA VAL A 553 41.30 -7.31 -40.78
C VAL A 553 41.85 -6.12 -39.95
N PHE A 554 41.90 -6.26 -38.60
CA PHE A 554 43.14 -6.41 -37.80
C PHE A 554 42.86 -6.86 -36.34
N ARG A 555 43.82 -7.58 -35.75
CA ARG A 555 43.76 -8.31 -34.46
C ARG A 555 45.01 -7.98 -33.63
N SER A 556 44.92 -8.26 -32.31
CA SER A 556 46.00 -8.59 -31.35
C SER A 556 46.62 -7.40 -30.57
N VAL A 557 47.03 -7.46 -29.29
CA VAL A 557 47.20 -8.50 -28.23
C VAL A 557 47.81 -7.75 -26.98
N LEU A 558 47.57 -7.99 -25.67
CA LEU A 558 48.16 -8.93 -24.65
C LEU A 558 47.80 -8.26 -23.27
N ASN A 559 47.11 -8.86 -22.27
CA ASN A 559 47.49 -9.83 -21.22
C ASN A 559 48.38 -9.31 -20.06
N LEU A 560 47.93 -9.52 -18.80
CA LEU A 560 48.64 -9.72 -17.50
C LEU A 560 47.70 -9.31 -16.33
N SER A 561 47.62 -9.91 -15.15
CA SER A 561 47.69 -11.28 -14.59
C SER A 561 47.13 -11.19 -13.15
N VAL A 562 46.71 -12.33 -12.61
CA VAL A 562 46.00 -12.53 -11.34
C VAL A 562 46.94 -12.87 -10.16
N CYS A 563 46.50 -12.58 -8.92
CA CYS A 563 46.73 -13.27 -7.62
C CYS A 563 47.58 -12.65 -6.47
N ASP A 564 46.94 -12.74 -5.28
CA ASP A 564 47.40 -12.96 -3.89
C ASP A 564 47.95 -11.84 -2.99
N TRP A 565 47.28 -11.61 -1.83
CA TRP A 565 47.84 -11.92 -0.49
C TRP A 565 46.83 -11.77 0.68
N VAL A 566 46.70 -12.80 1.52
CA VAL A 566 46.04 -12.80 2.85
C VAL A 566 47.06 -13.26 3.91
N ALA A 567 46.97 -12.64 5.09
CA ALA A 567 47.52 -13.01 6.41
C ALA A 567 48.99 -12.66 6.78
N LYS A 568 49.13 -11.80 7.81
CA LYS A 568 49.99 -12.01 8.99
C LYS A 568 49.58 -11.13 10.18
N SER A 569 49.75 -11.69 11.36
CA SER A 569 49.11 -11.37 12.64
C SER A 569 49.93 -10.47 13.59
N GLN A 570 49.28 -10.10 14.70
CA GLN A 570 49.80 -9.70 16.04
C GLN A 570 50.31 -8.26 16.27
N VAL A 571 49.58 -7.48 17.09
CA VAL A 571 50.15 -6.62 18.16
C VAL A 571 49.19 -6.59 19.37
N SER A 572 49.82 -6.52 20.54
CA SER A 572 49.41 -6.67 21.95
C SER A 572 48.43 -5.64 22.56
N VAL A 573 47.73 -6.10 23.61
CA VAL A 573 46.87 -5.34 24.53
C VAL A 573 47.68 -4.70 25.67
N PRO A 574 47.37 -3.46 26.10
CA PRO A 574 47.58 -3.02 27.47
C PRO A 574 46.26 -2.88 28.23
N SER A 575 46.20 -3.54 29.38
CA SER A 575 45.20 -3.40 30.43
C SER A 575 45.35 -2.06 31.14
N HIS A 576 44.28 -1.26 31.20
CA HIS A 576 43.86 -0.36 32.31
C HIS A 576 42.91 0.70 31.74
N LEU A 577 41.59 0.47 31.77
CA LEU A 577 40.60 1.54 31.68
C LEU A 577 39.32 1.14 32.42
N HIS A 578 38.79 2.11 33.17
CA HIS A 578 37.53 2.11 33.89
C HIS A 578 36.35 1.59 33.04
N PRO A 579 35.23 1.15 33.67
CA PRO A 579 34.06 0.65 32.94
C PRO A 579 33.63 1.66 31.87
N PRO A 580 33.34 1.21 30.63
CA PRO A 580 33.02 2.12 29.54
C PRO A 580 31.71 2.83 29.87
N LYS A 581 31.73 4.17 29.83
CA LYS A 581 30.50 4.95 29.64
C LYS A 581 29.92 4.50 28.30
N PHE A 582 28.79 3.81 28.30
CA PHE A 582 28.10 3.44 27.08
C PHE A 582 27.69 4.72 26.35
N HIS A 583 28.35 5.02 25.22
CA HIS A 583 27.93 6.10 24.34
C HIS A 583 26.73 5.61 23.51
N LEU A 584 25.52 6.10 23.83
CA LEU A 584 24.37 5.96 22.95
C LEU A 584 24.46 6.99 21.82
N TRP A 585 24.35 6.52 20.59
CA TRP A 585 24.36 7.33 19.36
C TRP A 585 22.95 7.31 18.78
N ARG A 586 22.40 8.47 18.44
CA ARG A 586 21.22 8.56 17.57
C ARG A 586 21.68 8.48 16.12
N LYS A 587 21.23 7.48 15.37
CA LYS A 587 21.50 7.37 13.93
C LYS A 587 20.50 8.24 13.14
N PRO A 588 20.88 8.76 11.96
CA PRO A 588 19.91 9.32 11.03
C PRO A 588 19.02 8.20 10.50
N GLU A 589 17.74 8.48 10.27
CA GLU A 589 16.84 7.49 9.68
C GLU A 589 17.10 7.42 8.17
N GLU A 590 17.77 6.34 7.71
CA GLU A 590 18.36 6.23 6.36
C GLU A 590 17.37 6.46 5.19
N HIS A 591 16.06 6.32 5.44
CA HIS A 591 15.02 6.47 4.42
C HIS A 591 14.57 7.92 4.18
N ARG A 592 14.82 8.86 5.11
CA ARG A 592 14.35 10.25 5.01
C ARG A 592 15.35 11.19 4.32
N MET A 593 16.62 10.80 4.27
CA MET A 593 17.70 11.52 3.58
C MET A 593 18.32 10.66 2.47
N LEU A 594 17.55 10.39 1.40
CA LEU A 594 17.99 9.60 0.23
C LEU A 594 19.03 10.32 -0.67
N VAL A 595 19.79 11.26 -0.10
CA VAL A 595 20.76 12.11 -0.81
C VAL A 595 22.16 11.79 -0.28
N PRO A 596 23.14 11.46 -1.14
CA PRO A 596 24.53 11.28 -0.70
C PRO A 596 25.04 12.49 0.08
N ALA A 597 25.76 12.27 1.19
CA ALA A 597 26.25 13.32 2.10
C ALA A 597 26.87 14.54 1.39
N ARG A 598 27.71 14.30 0.38
CA ARG A 598 28.32 15.36 -0.42
C ARG A 598 27.30 16.23 -1.15
N LYS A 599 26.31 15.61 -1.79
CA LYS A 599 25.26 16.32 -2.52
C LYS A 599 24.38 17.14 -1.55
N LEU A 600 24.07 16.58 -0.38
CA LEU A 600 23.33 17.31 0.66
C LEU A 600 24.10 18.55 1.13
N SER A 601 25.40 18.43 1.40
CA SER A 601 26.23 19.58 1.78
C SER A 601 26.25 20.67 0.70
N GLU A 602 26.37 20.29 -0.57
CA GLU A 602 26.37 21.23 -1.71
C GLU A 602 25.01 21.95 -1.87
N GLU A 603 23.89 21.23 -1.68
CA GLU A 603 22.53 21.80 -1.72
C GLU A 603 22.29 22.79 -0.58
N LEU A 604 22.63 22.41 0.66
CA LEU A 604 22.50 23.30 1.83
C LEU A 604 23.34 24.57 1.67
N GLU A 605 24.59 24.44 1.22
CA GLU A 605 25.45 25.61 0.97
C GLU A 605 24.90 26.50 -0.14
N GLY A 606 24.34 25.89 -1.19
CA GLY A 606 23.65 26.60 -2.27
C GLY A 606 22.51 27.45 -1.74
N TRP A 607 21.60 26.86 -0.97
CA TRP A 607 20.42 27.56 -0.45
C TRP A 607 20.79 28.61 0.61
N LEU A 608 21.76 28.34 1.50
CA LEU A 608 22.25 29.32 2.46
C LEU A 608 22.81 30.56 1.75
N ARG A 609 23.58 30.36 0.68
CA ARG A 609 24.11 31.46 -0.14
C ARG A 609 23.01 32.21 -0.89
N GLU A 610 22.03 31.50 -1.45
CA GLU A 610 20.90 32.08 -2.18
C GLU A 610 19.96 32.90 -1.29
N SER A 611 19.91 32.62 0.02
CA SER A 611 19.14 33.43 0.97
C SER A 611 19.58 34.91 0.96
N GLY A 612 20.85 35.19 0.64
CA GLY A 612 21.41 36.54 0.54
C GLY A 612 21.41 37.30 1.87
N LEU A 613 21.19 36.62 3.00
CA LEU A 613 21.12 37.25 4.31
C LEU A 613 22.51 37.48 4.89
N THR A 614 22.70 38.65 5.51
CA THR A 614 23.90 38.92 6.28
C THR A 614 23.83 38.20 7.62
N LYS A 615 24.91 37.47 7.96
CA LYS A 615 25.07 36.87 9.29
C LYS A 615 25.16 37.96 10.35
N SER A 616 24.48 37.78 11.48
CA SER A 616 24.45 38.76 12.56
C SER A 616 24.62 38.07 13.92
N PRO A 617 25.47 38.61 14.80
CA PRO A 617 25.63 38.11 16.17
C PRO A 617 24.39 38.37 17.04
N ASP A 618 23.48 39.23 16.59
CA ASP A 618 22.26 39.58 17.31
C ASP A 618 21.16 38.53 17.11
N VAL A 619 21.32 37.59 16.16
CA VAL A 619 20.35 36.51 15.93
C VAL A 619 20.52 35.46 17.03
N ARG A 620 19.52 35.36 17.91
CA ARG A 620 19.52 34.46 19.08
C ARG A 620 18.61 33.26 18.92
N GLY A 621 17.75 33.24 17.91
CA GLY A 621 16.98 32.05 17.57
C GLY A 621 16.31 32.14 16.21
N VAL A 622 15.73 31.03 15.78
CA VAL A 622 15.02 30.88 14.50
C VAL A 622 13.78 30.03 14.66
N ILE A 623 12.76 30.31 13.84
CA ILE A 623 11.67 29.38 13.57
C ILE A 623 11.87 28.89 12.14
N ALA A 624 11.91 27.57 11.93
CA ALA A 624 12.18 26.98 10.61
C ALA A 624 11.29 25.75 10.36
N PRO A 625 11.01 25.42 9.08
CA PRO A 625 10.18 24.29 8.70
C PRO A 625 10.95 22.96 8.82
N HIS A 626 10.20 21.86 8.95
CA HIS A 626 10.73 20.50 9.09
C HIS A 626 10.12 19.49 8.10
N ALA A 627 9.44 19.93 7.03
CA ALA A 627 9.21 19.05 5.89
C ALA A 627 10.54 18.59 5.24
N GLY A 628 10.47 17.57 4.38
CA GLY A 628 11.65 17.10 3.63
C GLY A 628 12.27 18.21 2.77
N TYR A 629 13.60 18.22 2.65
CA TYR A 629 14.36 19.33 2.02
C TYR A 629 14.00 19.63 0.57
N SER A 630 13.48 18.66 -0.19
CA SER A 630 12.98 18.91 -1.55
C SER A 630 11.81 19.91 -1.58
N TYR A 631 11.09 20.08 -0.47
CA TYR A 631 9.98 21.01 -0.34
C TYR A 631 10.38 22.27 0.43
N SER A 632 10.83 22.11 1.68
CA SER A 632 11.04 23.23 2.62
C SER A 632 12.50 23.64 2.77
N GLY A 633 13.45 22.93 2.14
CA GLY A 633 14.88 23.16 2.32
C GLY A 633 15.28 24.60 1.98
N ARG A 634 14.75 25.15 0.88
CA ARG A 634 15.00 26.54 0.46
C ARG A 634 14.41 27.56 1.43
N ALA A 635 13.19 27.32 1.92
CA ALA A 635 12.57 28.19 2.92
C ALA A 635 13.41 28.21 4.20
N ALA A 636 13.78 27.05 4.74
CA ALA A 636 14.60 26.91 5.94
C ALA A 636 15.94 27.67 5.85
N ALA A 637 16.54 27.76 4.66
CA ALA A 637 17.78 28.52 4.46
C ALA A 637 17.67 30.00 4.86
N TYR A 638 16.49 30.61 4.77
CA TYR A 638 16.27 31.98 5.23
C TYR A 638 16.28 32.10 6.76
N ALA A 639 15.96 31.04 7.49
CA ALA A 639 16.12 31.00 8.93
C ALA A 639 17.60 30.82 9.29
N PHE A 640 18.26 29.80 8.71
CA PHE A 640 19.63 29.44 9.10
C PHE A 640 20.74 30.34 8.50
N GLY A 641 20.48 31.00 7.37
CA GLY A 641 21.46 31.78 6.61
C GLY A 641 21.96 33.05 7.31
N ASN A 642 21.23 33.56 8.28
CA ASN A 642 21.59 34.76 9.05
C ASN A 642 22.34 34.46 10.36
N ILE A 643 22.56 33.18 10.69
CA ILE A 643 23.22 32.78 11.92
C ILE A 643 24.71 33.08 11.83
N ASP A 644 25.23 33.86 12.79
CA ASP A 644 26.66 34.00 13.03
C ASP A 644 27.12 32.95 14.06
N PRO A 645 27.88 31.92 13.63
CA PRO A 645 28.28 30.84 14.53
C PRO A 645 29.39 31.22 15.52
N THR A 646 30.00 32.40 15.38
CA THR A 646 31.26 32.76 16.06
C THR A 646 31.18 32.69 17.59
N ASN A 647 30.06 33.13 18.17
CA ASN A 647 29.90 33.26 19.64
C ASN A 647 28.95 32.22 20.24
N ILE A 648 28.33 31.37 19.42
CA ILE A 648 27.31 30.41 19.87
C ILE A 648 27.99 29.07 20.15
N THR A 649 27.85 28.58 21.39
CA THR A 649 28.42 27.30 21.82
C THR A 649 27.35 26.25 22.10
N ARG A 650 26.08 26.66 22.21
CA ARG A 650 24.95 25.77 22.54
C ARG A 650 23.70 26.12 21.76
N VAL A 651 23.07 25.11 21.17
CA VAL A 651 21.79 25.24 20.44
C VAL A 651 20.71 24.42 21.15
N PHE A 652 19.68 25.09 21.66
CA PHE A 652 18.45 24.44 22.10
C PHE A 652 17.58 24.14 20.88
N LEU A 653 17.26 22.87 20.66
CA LEU A 653 16.48 22.41 19.52
C LEU A 653 15.11 21.94 20.02
N LEU A 654 14.08 22.71 19.73
CA LEU A 654 12.71 22.45 20.16
C LEU A 654 11.91 21.94 18.96
N GLY A 655 11.45 20.68 19.01
CA GLY A 655 10.64 20.10 17.94
C GLY A 655 9.35 19.46 18.46
N PRO A 656 8.23 19.55 17.73
CA PRO A 656 6.99 18.88 18.10
C PRO A 656 7.13 17.35 18.00
N SER A 657 6.33 16.62 18.75
CA SER A 657 6.20 15.16 18.61
C SER A 657 5.10 14.77 17.62
N HIS A 658 5.44 13.97 16.61
CA HIS A 658 4.51 13.43 15.62
C HIS A 658 4.10 11.98 15.90
N HIS A 659 5.00 11.20 16.50
CA HIS A 659 4.80 9.75 16.67
C HIS A 659 4.57 9.31 18.12
N TYR A 660 4.99 10.14 19.09
CA TYR A 660 4.93 9.81 20.51
C TYR A 660 4.03 10.79 21.27
N TYR A 661 2.87 10.33 21.72
CA TYR A 661 2.01 11.16 22.55
C TYR A 661 2.60 11.31 23.95
N THR A 662 2.89 12.55 24.36
CA THR A 662 3.20 12.90 25.75
C THR A 662 2.63 14.29 26.06
N PRO A 663 2.10 14.52 27.27
CA PRO A 663 1.68 15.85 27.72
C PRO A 663 2.86 16.68 28.28
N LYS A 664 4.10 16.21 28.16
CA LYS A 664 5.32 16.86 28.68
C LYS A 664 6.34 17.14 27.58
N CYS A 665 7.45 17.78 27.95
CA CYS A 665 8.65 17.81 27.13
C CYS A 665 9.55 16.63 27.49
N ALA A 666 10.25 16.06 26.51
CA ALA A 666 11.18 14.95 26.70
C ALA A 666 12.59 15.30 26.21
N LEU A 667 13.60 14.78 26.91
CA LEU A 667 15.02 15.00 26.66
C LEU A 667 15.66 13.76 26.05
N SER A 668 16.66 13.96 25.19
CA SER A 668 17.39 12.84 24.60
C SER A 668 18.24 12.10 25.64
N THR A 669 18.32 10.77 25.49
CA THR A 669 19.26 9.90 26.20
C THR A 669 20.54 9.65 25.41
N ALA A 670 20.63 10.15 24.17
CA ALA A 670 21.81 10.04 23.34
C ALA A 670 22.91 11.00 23.82
N THR A 671 24.14 10.70 23.40
CA THR A 671 25.30 11.58 23.64
C THR A 671 25.72 12.36 22.39
N VAL A 672 25.32 11.86 21.22
CA VAL A 672 25.64 12.43 19.91
C VAL A 672 24.46 12.20 18.97
N TYR A 673 24.11 13.24 18.21
CA TYR A 673 23.21 13.16 17.07
C TYR A 673 24.03 13.11 15.79
N LYS A 674 23.96 11.98 15.09
CA LYS A 674 24.66 11.82 13.81
C LYS A 674 23.92 12.54 12.69
N THR A 675 24.67 13.15 11.78
CA THR A 675 24.11 13.70 10.53
C THR A 675 24.97 13.27 9.35
N PRO A 676 24.45 13.28 8.11
CA PRO A 676 25.25 12.92 6.94
C PRO A 676 26.47 13.83 6.71
N ILE A 677 26.46 15.06 7.24
CA ILE A 677 27.50 16.08 6.95
C ILE A 677 28.40 16.39 8.15
N GLY A 678 27.99 16.02 9.37
CA GLY A 678 28.76 16.26 10.58
C GLY A 678 27.98 15.94 11.86
N ASP A 679 28.59 15.21 12.78
CA ASP A 679 27.96 14.83 14.05
C ASP A 679 27.85 16.03 15.00
N LEU A 680 26.75 16.10 15.76
CA LEU A 680 26.50 17.14 16.76
C LEU A 680 26.47 16.50 18.17
N THR A 681 27.32 16.98 19.06
CA THR A 681 27.39 16.47 20.45
C THR A 681 26.27 17.07 21.30
N ILE A 682 25.67 16.26 22.18
CA ILE A 682 24.64 16.74 23.12
C ILE A 682 25.28 17.38 24.35
N ASP A 683 24.70 18.49 24.83
CA ASP A 683 25.12 19.11 26.10
C ASP A 683 24.52 18.37 27.31
N LEU A 684 25.21 17.31 27.72
CA LEU A 684 24.80 16.45 28.83
C LEU A 684 24.68 17.20 30.17
N GLU A 685 25.40 18.30 30.36
CA GLU A 685 25.31 19.09 31.60
C GLU A 685 23.94 19.76 31.71
N VAL A 686 23.49 20.38 30.60
CA VAL A 686 22.16 20.98 30.53
C VAL A 686 21.05 19.92 30.55
N ILE A 687 21.27 18.75 29.91
CA ILE A 687 20.30 17.65 29.97
C ILE A 687 20.09 17.18 31.42
N GLU A 688 21.16 16.98 32.20
CA GLU A 688 21.03 16.60 33.60
C GLU A 688 20.43 17.73 34.46
N GLU A 689 20.75 19.00 34.17
CA GLU A 689 20.12 20.15 34.82
C GLU A 689 18.60 20.18 34.59
N LEU A 690 18.16 20.05 33.34
CA LEU A 690 16.74 20.03 32.98
C LEU A 690 16.03 18.82 33.55
N LYS A 691 16.66 17.63 33.51
CA LYS A 691 16.14 16.40 34.11
C LYS A 691 15.97 16.54 35.62
N ALA A 692 16.91 17.18 36.32
CA ALA A 692 16.85 17.37 37.77
C ALA A 692 15.64 18.22 38.23
N THR A 693 15.01 18.98 37.33
CA THR A 693 13.77 19.72 37.62
C THR A 693 12.57 18.80 37.86
N GLY A 694 12.65 17.52 37.43
CA GLY A 694 11.56 16.55 37.51
C GLY A 694 10.38 16.87 36.58
N LYS A 695 10.52 17.83 35.67
CA LYS A 695 9.46 18.23 34.72
C LYS A 695 9.55 17.52 33.38
N PHE A 696 10.74 17.08 32.98
CA PHE A 696 10.99 16.46 31.69
C PHE A 696 10.94 14.93 31.78
N GLU A 697 10.47 14.31 30.71
CA GLU A 697 10.63 12.87 30.45
C GLU A 697 11.97 12.60 29.75
N LEU A 698 12.39 11.33 29.75
CA LEU A 698 13.53 10.88 28.94
C LEU A 698 12.99 10.10 27.75
N MET A 699 13.48 10.42 26.55
CA MET A 699 13.15 9.68 25.35
C MET A 699 13.90 8.35 25.32
N ASP A 700 13.17 7.27 25.05
CA ASP A 700 13.80 6.05 24.54
C ASP A 700 14.48 6.37 23.20
N ILE A 701 15.62 5.73 22.93
CA ILE A 701 16.37 5.98 21.69
C ILE A 701 15.54 5.72 20.44
N ARG A 702 14.57 4.78 20.48
CA ARG A 702 13.67 4.49 19.36
C ARG A 702 12.68 5.63 19.11
N VAL A 703 12.19 6.28 20.17
CA VAL A 703 11.31 7.46 20.06
C VAL A 703 12.10 8.62 19.44
N ASP A 704 13.34 8.81 19.89
CA ASP A 704 14.23 9.85 19.39
C ASP A 704 14.60 9.64 17.91
N GLU A 705 14.95 8.40 17.51
CA GLU A 705 15.26 8.05 16.12
C GLU A 705 14.03 8.11 15.19
N ALA A 706 12.83 7.81 15.69
CA ALA A 706 11.60 7.86 14.88
C ALA A 706 11.12 9.29 14.60
N GLU A 707 11.44 10.27 15.45
CA GLU A 707 11.01 11.65 15.30
C GLU A 707 11.86 12.42 14.27
N HIS A 708 11.21 13.12 13.33
CA HIS A 708 11.89 13.90 12.29
C HIS A 708 11.91 15.40 12.55
N SER A 709 11.04 15.94 13.41
CA SER A 709 10.87 17.38 13.55
C SER A 709 12.17 18.10 13.95
N MET A 710 12.96 17.47 14.83
CA MET A 710 14.30 17.91 15.20
C MET A 710 15.35 17.48 14.17
N GLU A 711 15.23 16.27 13.62
CA GLU A 711 16.18 15.70 12.65
C GLU A 711 16.39 16.62 11.44
N MET A 712 15.32 17.24 10.94
CA MET A 712 15.37 18.11 9.77
C MET A 712 16.11 19.43 9.99
N HIS A 713 16.37 19.82 11.24
CA HIS A 713 17.22 20.97 11.56
C HIS A 713 18.70 20.61 11.65
N LEU A 714 19.04 19.34 11.93
CA LEU A 714 20.41 18.93 12.27
C LEU A 714 21.41 19.14 11.12
N PRO A 715 21.12 18.79 9.85
CA PRO A 715 22.05 19.10 8.75
C PRO A 715 22.26 20.60 8.56
N TYR A 716 21.22 21.44 8.70
CA TYR A 716 21.39 22.89 8.64
C TYR A 716 22.30 23.41 9.76
N LEU A 717 22.09 22.94 10.99
CA LEU A 717 22.94 23.28 12.14
C LEU A 717 24.38 22.80 11.92
N ALA A 718 24.58 21.55 11.54
CA ALA A 718 25.92 21.01 11.26
C ALA A 718 26.64 21.80 10.15
N LYS A 719 25.92 22.30 9.14
CA LYS A 719 26.50 23.11 8.07
C LYS A 719 26.83 24.54 8.50
N VAL A 720 25.93 25.19 9.23
CA VAL A 720 26.14 26.57 9.73
C VAL A 720 27.30 26.63 10.71
N PHE A 721 27.41 25.63 11.58
CA PHE A 721 28.44 25.52 12.61
C PHE A 721 29.67 24.73 12.15
N GLU A 722 29.80 24.46 10.85
CA GLU A 722 31.00 23.81 10.31
C GLU A 722 32.27 24.58 10.74
N GLY A 723 33.22 23.88 11.35
CA GLY A 723 34.44 24.47 11.90
C GLY A 723 34.32 25.15 13.27
N HIS A 724 33.14 25.16 13.89
CA HIS A 724 32.88 25.73 15.22
C HIS A 724 32.51 24.63 16.23
N GLN A 725 32.89 24.81 17.51
CA GLN A 725 32.46 23.87 18.56
C GLN A 725 31.07 24.27 19.06
N VAL A 726 30.08 23.43 18.77
CA VAL A 726 28.70 23.62 19.21
C VAL A 726 28.15 22.33 19.83
N LYS A 727 27.38 22.48 20.91
CA LYS A 727 26.59 21.39 21.48
C LYS A 727 25.10 21.64 21.25
N VAL A 728 24.30 20.58 21.19
CA VAL A 728 22.85 20.66 21.05
C VAL A 728 22.14 20.21 22.33
N VAL A 729 20.99 20.81 22.62
CA VAL A 729 20.06 20.39 23.68
C VAL A 729 18.72 20.05 23.00
N PRO A 730 18.52 18.78 22.58
CA PRO A 730 17.28 18.35 21.95
C PRO A 730 16.15 18.25 22.98
N ILE A 731 15.04 18.93 22.69
CA ILE A 731 13.83 18.95 23.51
C ILE A 731 12.64 18.62 22.61
N LEU A 732 12.11 17.41 22.77
CA LEU A 732 10.86 17.01 22.14
C LEU A 732 9.71 17.64 22.92
N VAL A 733 8.88 18.44 22.25
CA VAL A 733 7.74 19.14 22.84
C VAL A 733 6.45 18.38 22.50
N GLY A 734 5.81 17.82 23.52
CA GLY A 734 4.56 17.08 23.38
C GLY A 734 3.32 17.96 23.21
N ALA A 735 2.15 17.34 23.42
CA ALA A 735 0.85 18.00 23.41
C ALA A 735 0.60 18.74 24.74
N LEU A 736 1.20 19.92 24.86
CA LEU A 736 1.17 20.71 26.10
C LEU A 736 -0.17 21.41 26.31
N LYS A 737 -0.56 21.55 27.58
CA LYS A 737 -1.59 22.50 28.01
C LYS A 737 -0.96 23.88 28.22
N ALA A 738 -1.77 24.94 28.17
CA ALA A 738 -1.29 26.32 28.31
C ALA A 738 -0.48 26.56 29.60
N GLU A 739 -0.87 25.95 30.72
CA GLU A 739 -0.14 26.06 31.98
C GLU A 739 1.24 25.40 31.89
N SER A 740 1.36 24.32 31.11
CA SER A 740 2.62 23.63 30.88
C SER A 740 3.52 24.42 29.91
N GLU A 741 2.97 25.03 28.87
CA GLU A 741 3.70 25.92 27.96
C GLU A 741 4.33 27.09 28.72
N ALA A 742 3.54 27.76 29.58
CA ALA A 742 4.03 28.83 30.43
C ALA A 742 5.12 28.36 31.41
N MET A 743 4.94 27.19 32.03
CA MET A 743 5.91 26.60 32.95
C MET A 743 7.24 26.27 32.27
N TYR A 744 7.22 25.61 31.11
CA TYR A 744 8.45 25.32 30.35
C TYR A 744 9.10 26.61 29.85
N GLY A 745 8.30 27.59 29.41
CA GLY A 745 8.83 28.89 29.00
C GLY A 745 9.54 29.63 30.14
N GLN A 746 8.96 29.62 31.35
CA GLN A 746 9.62 30.17 32.53
C GLN A 746 10.92 29.43 32.88
N LEU A 747 10.90 28.09 32.80
CA LEU A 747 12.05 27.25 33.16
C LEU A 747 13.21 27.41 32.16
N LEU A 748 12.90 27.55 30.87
CA LEU A 748 13.88 27.70 29.80
C LEU A 748 14.28 29.16 29.53
N GLY A 749 13.50 30.15 29.99
CA GLY A 749 13.74 31.58 29.74
C GLY A 749 15.12 32.07 30.19
N LYS A 750 15.65 31.54 31.29
CA LYS A 750 17.00 31.88 31.78
C LYS A 750 18.13 31.57 30.78
N TYR A 751 17.95 30.59 29.90
CA TYR A 751 18.95 30.25 28.90
C TYR A 751 19.00 31.27 27.77
N VAL A 752 17.94 32.05 27.57
CA VAL A 752 17.87 33.11 26.56
C VAL A 752 18.83 34.25 26.89
N ASP A 753 19.00 34.54 28.18
CA ASP A 753 19.85 35.62 28.68
C ASP A 753 21.36 35.38 28.51
N ASP A 754 21.78 34.13 28.33
CA ASP A 754 23.17 33.79 28.05
C ASP A 754 23.46 33.92 26.54
N PRO A 755 24.30 34.87 26.11
CA PRO A 755 24.57 35.17 24.70
C PRO A 755 25.20 34.02 23.91
N GLN A 756 25.73 32.99 24.58
CA GLN A 756 26.31 31.82 23.92
C GLN A 756 25.27 30.77 23.51
N ASN A 757 24.02 30.92 23.98
CA ASN A 757 22.92 30.04 23.64
C ASN A 757 22.15 30.55 22.41
N PHE A 758 21.68 29.61 21.59
CA PHE A 758 20.85 29.84 20.42
C PHE A 758 19.63 28.90 20.44
N PHE A 759 18.50 29.34 19.89
CA PHE A 759 17.24 28.57 19.90
C PHE A 759 16.78 28.24 18.49
N SER A 760 16.65 26.96 18.18
CA SER A 760 16.09 26.47 16.92
C SER A 760 14.72 25.86 17.18
N VAL A 761 13.67 26.53 16.73
CA VAL A 761 12.27 26.13 16.93
C VAL A 761 11.73 25.56 15.62
N SER A 762 11.27 24.31 15.67
CA SER A 762 10.85 23.57 14.49
C SER A 762 9.33 23.63 14.30
N SER A 763 8.87 24.14 13.15
CA SER A 763 7.45 24.22 12.79
C SER A 763 7.23 24.42 11.30
N ASP A 764 6.41 23.57 10.69
CA ASP A 764 5.62 23.93 9.51
C ASP A 764 4.37 24.72 9.94
N PHE A 765 3.73 25.39 8.97
CA PHE A 765 2.52 26.21 9.16
C PHE A 765 1.29 25.47 8.62
N CYS A 766 0.26 26.12 8.05
CA CYS A 766 -0.97 25.45 7.66
C CYS A 766 -0.76 24.18 6.82
N HIS A 767 -1.28 23.06 7.31
CA HIS A 767 -1.54 21.83 6.56
C HIS A 767 -2.98 21.88 6.05
N TRP A 768 -3.16 22.32 4.81
CA TRP A 768 -4.47 22.56 4.22
C TRP A 768 -4.89 21.46 3.26
N GLY A 769 -6.15 21.05 3.32
CA GLY A 769 -6.79 20.08 2.43
C GLY A 769 -7.52 18.99 3.20
N SER A 770 -8.40 18.26 2.51
CA SER A 770 -9.19 17.19 3.12
C SER A 770 -8.34 16.10 3.77
N ARG A 771 -7.13 15.83 3.23
CA ARG A 771 -6.17 14.88 3.81
C ARG A 771 -5.61 15.28 5.17
N PHE A 772 -5.82 16.51 5.62
CA PHE A 772 -5.42 16.99 6.95
C PHE A 772 -6.62 17.29 7.83
N ASN A 773 -7.83 16.97 7.34
CA ASN A 773 -9.10 17.34 7.97
C ASN A 773 -9.20 18.85 8.27
N TYR A 774 -8.58 19.68 7.42
CA TYR A 774 -8.53 21.13 7.61
C TYR A 774 -8.67 21.84 6.27
N THR A 775 -9.83 22.45 6.01
CA THR A 775 -10.12 23.18 4.77
C THR A 775 -10.68 24.57 5.04
N HIS A 776 -10.19 25.25 6.08
CA HIS A 776 -10.59 26.62 6.38
C HIS A 776 -10.39 27.50 5.15
N TYR A 777 -11.44 28.18 4.70
CA TYR A 777 -11.39 29.00 3.49
C TYR A 777 -12.26 30.25 3.65
N ASP A 778 -11.57 31.39 3.76
CA ASP A 778 -12.19 32.70 3.75
C ASP A 778 -12.18 33.27 2.32
N LYS A 779 -13.35 33.26 1.70
CA LYS A 779 -13.59 33.73 0.33
C LYS A 779 -13.19 35.19 0.11
N LYS A 780 -13.09 36.01 1.16
CA LYS A 780 -12.69 37.43 1.03
C LYS A 780 -11.26 37.59 0.49
N HIS A 781 -10.42 36.57 0.68
CA HIS A 781 -9.02 36.57 0.21
C HIS A 781 -8.87 36.04 -1.23
N GLY A 782 -9.96 35.69 -1.92
CA GLY A 782 -9.91 35.20 -3.30
C GLY A 782 -9.59 33.71 -3.35
N ALA A 783 -8.56 33.30 -4.09
CA ALA A 783 -8.22 31.89 -4.24
C ALA A 783 -7.84 31.23 -2.90
N ILE A 784 -8.06 29.91 -2.78
CA ILE A 784 -7.80 29.15 -1.54
C ILE A 784 -6.38 29.39 -1.01
N HIS A 785 -5.34 29.27 -1.85
CA HIS A 785 -3.96 29.52 -1.41
C HIS A 785 -3.72 30.92 -0.84
N LYS A 786 -4.51 31.93 -1.24
CA LYS A 786 -4.46 33.29 -0.67
C LYS A 786 -5.19 33.39 0.66
N SER A 787 -6.27 32.63 0.86
CA SER A 787 -6.86 32.46 2.18
C SER A 787 -5.90 31.78 3.15
N ILE A 788 -5.20 30.73 2.70
CA ILE A 788 -4.17 30.06 3.49
C ILE A 788 -3.05 31.04 3.84
N GLU A 789 -2.53 31.78 2.84
CA GLU A 789 -1.49 32.79 3.07
C GLU A 789 -1.95 33.88 4.05
N ALA A 790 -3.18 34.36 3.96
CA ALA A 790 -3.70 35.36 4.90
C ALA A 790 -3.82 34.80 6.33
N LEU A 791 -4.28 33.55 6.46
CA LEU A 791 -4.40 32.87 7.74
C LEU A 791 -3.03 32.64 8.39
N ASP A 792 -2.05 32.16 7.63
CA ASP A 792 -0.69 31.93 8.12
C ASP A 792 0.00 33.25 8.46
N ARG A 793 -0.14 34.29 7.62
CA ARG A 793 0.40 35.62 7.91
C ARG A 793 -0.20 36.23 9.17
N MET A 794 -1.48 36.02 9.43
CA MET A 794 -2.08 36.46 10.69
C MET A 794 -1.40 35.79 11.90
N GLY A 795 -1.17 34.47 11.83
CA GLY A 795 -0.41 33.75 12.86
C GLY A 795 1.03 34.25 12.98
N MET A 796 1.71 34.50 11.86
CA MET A 796 3.06 35.06 11.81
C MET A 796 3.11 36.44 12.46
N ASP A 797 2.23 37.37 12.08
CA ASP A 797 2.15 38.73 12.64
C ASP A 797 1.93 38.70 14.15
N ILE A 798 1.09 37.77 14.64
CA ILE A 798 0.88 37.56 16.09
C ILE A 798 2.15 37.04 16.76
N ILE A 799 2.87 36.09 16.17
CA ILE A 799 4.15 35.58 16.68
C ILE A 799 5.19 36.72 16.74
N GLU A 800 5.23 37.63 15.77
CA GLU A 800 6.13 38.79 15.75
C GLU A 800 5.88 39.76 16.91
N THR A 801 4.66 39.79 17.47
CA THR A 801 4.37 40.59 18.68
C THR A 801 5.03 40.05 19.95
N GLY A 802 5.50 38.81 19.95
CA GLY A 802 6.05 38.15 21.14
C GLY A 802 5.00 37.76 22.18
N ASN A 803 3.70 37.86 21.88
CA ASN A 803 2.62 37.62 22.84
C ASN A 803 2.07 36.18 22.74
N PRO A 804 2.36 35.28 23.71
CA PRO A 804 1.87 33.91 23.69
C PRO A 804 0.35 33.81 23.87
N ASP A 805 -0.26 34.74 24.61
CA ASP A 805 -1.70 34.72 24.89
C ASP A 805 -2.50 35.03 23.61
N ALA A 806 -2.04 36.00 22.83
CA ALA A 806 -2.62 36.32 21.51
C ALA A 806 -2.46 35.16 20.51
N PHE A 807 -1.32 34.47 20.52
CA PHE A 807 -1.11 33.29 19.66
C PHE A 807 -2.06 32.14 20.02
N LYS A 808 -2.31 31.94 21.32
CA LYS A 808 -3.28 30.96 21.80
C LYS A 808 -4.70 31.31 21.36
N GLU A 809 -5.11 32.58 21.48
CA GLU A 809 -6.43 33.04 21.02
C GLU A 809 -6.63 32.77 19.52
N TYR A 810 -5.62 33.07 18.70
CA TYR A 810 -5.62 32.75 17.27
C TYR A 810 -5.79 31.25 16.99
N LEU A 811 -5.08 30.38 17.70
CA LEU A 811 -5.22 28.94 17.53
C LEU A 811 -6.62 28.45 17.94
N LEU A 812 -7.21 29.02 19.00
CA LEU A 812 -8.57 28.68 19.42
C LEU A 812 -9.64 29.14 18.42
N GLU A 813 -9.42 30.28 17.76
CA GLU A 813 -10.37 30.83 16.79
C GLU A 813 -10.34 30.07 15.46
N PHE A 814 -9.14 29.80 14.93
CA PHE A 814 -9.00 29.29 13.57
C PHE A 814 -8.62 27.81 13.47
N ASP A 815 -8.15 27.20 14.56
CA ASP A 815 -7.62 25.83 14.61
C ASP A 815 -6.59 25.57 13.51
N ASN A 816 -5.78 26.58 13.16
CA ASN A 816 -4.77 26.44 12.11
C ASN A 816 -3.80 25.33 12.48
N THR A 817 -3.53 24.45 11.52
CA THR A 817 -2.79 23.19 11.69
C THR A 817 -1.27 23.37 11.77
N ILE A 818 -0.81 24.39 12.50
CA ILE A 818 0.60 24.66 12.78
C ILE A 818 1.15 23.53 13.67
N CYS A 819 2.00 22.66 13.12
CA CYS A 819 2.48 21.47 13.82
C CYS A 819 3.37 21.82 15.03
N GLY A 820 4.19 22.86 14.93
CA GLY A 820 5.06 23.36 15.99
C GLY A 820 4.41 24.40 16.91
N ARG A 821 3.06 24.46 16.98
CA ARG A 821 2.34 25.42 17.84
C ARG A 821 2.81 25.39 19.32
N HIS A 822 3.10 24.21 19.86
CA HIS A 822 3.56 24.05 21.24
C HIS A 822 5.03 24.52 21.40
N PRO A 823 6.00 24.09 20.56
CA PRO A 823 7.34 24.71 20.54
C PRO A 823 7.33 26.23 20.40
N ILE A 824 6.51 26.79 19.51
CA ILE A 824 6.37 28.24 19.32
C ILE A 824 5.82 28.88 20.59
N SER A 825 4.75 28.35 21.18
CA SER A 825 4.17 28.87 22.42
C SER A 825 5.17 28.83 23.59
N VAL A 826 5.92 27.72 23.75
CA VAL A 826 7.01 27.63 24.74
C VAL A 826 8.05 28.70 24.48
N PHE A 827 8.49 28.88 23.24
CA PHE A 827 9.49 29.89 22.88
C PHE A 827 9.00 31.32 23.16
N LEU A 828 7.75 31.66 22.83
CA LEU A 828 7.15 32.95 23.16
C LEU A 828 7.11 33.18 24.69
N HIS A 829 6.78 32.15 25.47
CA HIS A 829 6.86 32.23 26.92
C HIS A 829 8.30 32.34 27.43
N MET A 830 9.30 31.75 26.76
CA MET A 830 10.71 31.96 27.09
C MET A 830 11.10 33.44 26.91
N LEU A 831 10.71 34.04 25.79
CA LEU A 831 10.97 35.46 25.53
C LEU A 831 10.28 36.38 26.53
N LYS A 832 9.04 36.06 26.91
CA LYS A 832 8.28 36.78 27.96
C LYS A 832 8.93 36.72 29.34
N ASN A 833 9.71 35.67 29.63
CA ASN A 833 10.32 35.43 30.95
C ASN A 833 11.84 35.64 30.98
N CYS A 834 12.46 36.08 29.89
CA CYS A 834 13.87 36.44 29.85
C CYS A 834 14.07 37.94 30.09
N SER A 835 15.29 38.32 30.45
CA SER A 835 15.68 39.71 30.69
C SER A 835 16.05 40.44 29.38
N THR A 836 16.45 39.67 28.37
CA THR A 836 16.91 40.17 27.07
C THR A 836 15.71 40.47 26.15
N SER A 837 15.61 41.72 25.67
CA SER A 837 14.58 42.05 24.68
C SER A 837 14.90 41.39 23.34
N ILE A 838 14.00 40.54 22.85
CA ILE A 838 14.15 39.81 21.58
C ILE A 838 12.90 40.03 20.72
N LYS A 839 13.11 40.44 19.47
CA LYS A 839 12.05 40.57 18.45
C LYS A 839 12.15 39.47 17.42
N ILE A 840 11.01 38.88 17.09
CA ILE A 840 10.88 37.88 16.02
C ILE A 840 10.45 38.60 14.75
N ASN A 841 11.12 38.30 13.63
CA ASN A 841 10.71 38.76 12.30
C ASN A 841 10.72 37.59 11.32
N PHE A 842 9.64 37.40 10.57
CA PHE A 842 9.58 36.44 9.48
C PHE A 842 10.30 36.96 8.24
N LEU A 843 11.12 36.10 7.66
CA LEU A 843 12.01 36.40 6.54
C LEU A 843 11.53 35.77 5.24
N ARG A 844 10.79 34.65 5.34
CA ARG A 844 10.31 33.90 4.18
C ARG A 844 8.98 33.22 4.50
N TYR A 845 8.11 33.17 3.50
CA TYR A 845 6.88 32.40 3.49
C TYR A 845 6.75 31.71 2.12
N GLU A 846 6.48 30.42 2.13
CA GLU A 846 6.28 29.58 0.94
C GLU A 846 5.15 28.58 1.18
N GLN A 847 4.62 28.02 0.10
CA GLN A 847 3.64 26.93 0.14
C GLN A 847 4.14 25.81 -0.77
N SER A 848 3.96 24.56 -0.35
CA SER A 848 4.34 23.38 -1.16
C SER A 848 3.70 23.39 -2.55
N SER A 849 2.50 23.95 -2.66
CA SER A 849 1.69 24.07 -3.86
C SER A 849 0.63 25.16 -3.65
N GLN A 850 0.12 25.75 -4.74
CA GLN A 850 -0.96 26.73 -4.69
C GLN A 850 -2.33 26.03 -4.84
N CYS A 851 -3.01 25.78 -3.72
CA CYS A 851 -4.39 25.29 -3.74
C CYS A 851 -5.34 26.27 -4.46
N ARG A 852 -6.08 25.74 -5.43
CA ARG A 852 -7.10 26.43 -6.23
C ARG A 852 -8.47 25.80 -6.07
N THR A 853 -8.54 24.51 -5.75
CA THR A 853 -9.78 23.74 -5.57
C THR A 853 -9.83 23.07 -4.20
N MET A 854 -11.02 22.66 -3.75
CA MET A 854 -11.21 21.95 -2.48
C MET A 854 -10.59 20.54 -2.47
N ARG A 855 -10.20 20.00 -3.62
CA ARG A 855 -9.50 18.72 -3.74
C ARG A 855 -7.99 18.85 -3.59
N ASP A 856 -7.46 20.06 -3.73
CA ASP A 856 -6.03 20.31 -3.60
C ASP A 856 -5.61 20.17 -2.13
N SER A 857 -4.32 20.01 -1.89
CA SER A 857 -3.75 20.11 -0.56
C SER A 857 -2.36 20.71 -0.61
N SER A 858 -1.97 21.41 0.46
CA SER A 858 -0.67 22.05 0.58
C SER A 858 -0.20 22.07 2.03
N VAL A 859 1.09 22.29 2.22
CA VAL A 859 1.70 22.63 3.51
C VAL A 859 2.40 23.98 3.34
N SER A 860 2.23 24.88 4.30
CA SER A 860 2.90 26.17 4.34
C SER A 860 4.22 26.09 5.12
N TYR A 861 5.23 26.83 4.65
CA TYR A 861 6.54 26.92 5.25
C TYR A 861 6.86 28.37 5.57
N ALA A 862 7.25 28.67 6.80
CA ALA A 862 7.67 29.99 7.20
C ALA A 862 9.04 29.93 7.88
N SER A 863 9.83 30.98 7.73
CA SER A 863 11.14 31.09 8.37
C SER A 863 11.30 32.43 9.03
N ALA A 864 11.65 32.43 10.31
CA ALA A 864 11.81 33.63 11.13
C ALA A 864 13.15 33.66 11.83
N ALA A 865 13.54 34.87 12.23
CA ALA A 865 14.70 35.12 13.07
C ALA A 865 14.31 35.94 14.29
N ALA A 866 14.73 35.47 15.46
CA ALA A 866 14.60 36.14 16.74
C ALA A 866 15.93 36.88 17.02
N LYS A 867 15.88 38.21 17.05
CA LYS A 867 17.05 39.08 17.21
C LYS A 867 16.97 39.89 18.48
N VAL A 868 18.11 40.18 19.09
CA VAL A 868 18.19 41.15 20.19
C VAL A 868 17.69 42.50 19.69
N ASP A 869 16.74 43.09 20.42
CA ASP A 869 16.22 44.43 20.16
C ASP A 869 17.16 45.45 20.81
N ALA A 870 17.87 46.21 19.97
CA ALA A 870 18.91 47.15 20.39
C ALA A 870 18.35 48.46 21.00
#